data_AF-A0A2N3A7R1-F1
#
_entry.id   AF-A0A2N3A7R1-F1
#
_cell.length_a   1.000
_cell.length_b   1.000
_cell.length_c   1.000
_cell.angle_alpha   90.00
_cell.angle_beta   90.00
_cell.angle_gamma   90.00
#
_symmetry.space_group_name_H-M   'P 1'
#
loop_
_entity.id
_entity.type
_entity.pdbx_description
1 polymer ?
#
loop_
_entity_poly.entity_id
_entity_poly.type
_entity_poly.pdbx_seq_one_letter_code
_entity_poly.pdbx_strand_id
1 'polypeptide(L)'
;MKQILTLVLVASTWLLYAQQTAFIFQVGETSVNVADGSNGITLSFALFPDTLNFEENDIDSLDVEFVASLDYHNIASVKIEQAMLSASDQPSFQRIASVTTNDTNFTASSQHIENILQGATYVFRLTIETKQGQTVILSNRSTTVDLGNIDMYCAKLNNTYRKACHNCFQQDVIPMYAGGLKGALDYTRVIELDIYSSKVLGGNNDAGIWNVRHGPKLQNNKNNCGGGNRNFNICLQDVLDWHNEPLHEGHDPITIFIDLKEGQPGGQGFWRPGHNPIDLDQLLISTFGAANIYTPKDFAGSQPHLQANAIFNNWPSLGDLKNKFIFVLTGKEANINEYIQEVGLNGIAFVSITATSKNEAQNLSGINGAVKPLITYYNIRGQNLPPTNSLDQLNIAQDVAFPNNLFSRVTTTQVLPNSFCFPIPCFGGIFSGLLKPDDFTNANYRKTIQFQVNYPAPRNIGKNFSHWHNGTFFPENGIFYVPAIAPNSSPTVHLFNNHIFSSNANVTQATINNIATGQLIVEPSTHYRMIAGNSIDLQPGVDIKQGSDVDIRIDDCRYTDYTQRQNTQKGEQLTQEEIDKIMHQLSKELYGYQPESEKEVVNLAVFPNPTNNIINISYTNFLIAPSTFTLFDITGRVVKTKQYTPQNEGKQQFSLTINELNEGTYFYTLQVGEQNYNGKLIKME
;
A
#
# COMPACT_ATOMS: atom_id res chain seq x y z
N MET A 1 30.03 -17.77 77.46
CA MET A 1 30.25 -16.44 76.86
C MET A 1 30.96 -16.65 75.53
N LYS A 2 30.26 -16.33 74.42
CA LYS A 2 30.74 -15.94 73.07
C LYS A 2 31.80 -16.82 72.35
N GLN A 3 31.70 -17.13 71.05
CA GLN A 3 30.73 -16.80 70.02
C GLN A 3 31.00 -17.73 68.82
N ILE A 4 29.91 -18.28 68.27
CA ILE A 4 29.81 -18.85 66.93
C ILE A 4 29.98 -17.70 65.93
N LEU A 5 30.87 -17.84 64.96
CA LEU A 5 30.87 -16.98 63.77
C LEU A 5 30.86 -17.87 62.53
N THR A 6 29.66 -18.02 62.00
CA THR A 6 29.30 -18.58 60.70
C THR A 6 29.97 -17.77 59.60
N LEU A 7 30.93 -18.36 58.87
CA LEU A 7 31.36 -17.82 57.58
C LEU A 7 30.41 -18.38 56.52
N VAL A 8 29.41 -17.59 56.14
CA VAL A 8 28.60 -17.83 54.96
C VAL A 8 29.49 -17.57 53.75
N LEU A 9 29.88 -18.64 53.07
CA LEU A 9 30.48 -18.56 51.74
C LEU A 9 29.37 -18.10 50.78
N VAL A 10 29.25 -16.79 50.56
CA VAL A 10 28.47 -16.27 49.43
C VAL A 10 29.28 -16.56 48.19
N ALA A 11 29.04 -17.73 47.58
CA ALA A 11 29.36 -17.94 46.19
C ALA A 11 28.53 -16.93 45.40
N SER A 12 29.15 -15.81 45.04
CA SER A 12 28.62 -14.94 43.99
C SER A 12 28.70 -15.72 42.69
N THR A 13 27.63 -16.45 42.37
CA THR A 13 27.37 -16.85 40.99
C THR A 13 27.15 -15.56 40.22
N TRP A 14 28.23 -15.00 39.70
CA TRP A 14 28.16 -14.22 38.47
C TRP A 14 27.56 -15.17 37.44
N LEU A 15 26.24 -15.12 37.29
CA LEU A 15 25.59 -15.56 36.08
C LEU A 15 26.27 -14.77 34.96
N LEU A 16 27.20 -15.42 34.26
CA LEU A 16 27.57 -15.01 32.92
C LEU A 16 26.27 -15.03 32.12
N TYR A 17 25.63 -13.87 32.00
CA TYR A 17 24.60 -13.68 30.99
C TYR A 17 25.29 -13.98 29.67
N ALA A 18 24.96 -15.13 29.06
CA ALA A 18 25.36 -15.40 27.69
C ALA A 18 24.90 -14.21 26.86
N GLN A 19 25.83 -13.54 26.17
CA GLN A 19 25.48 -12.46 25.27
C GLN A 19 24.58 -13.06 24.18
N GLN A 20 23.30 -12.73 24.22
CA GLN A 20 22.35 -13.22 23.24
C GLN A 20 22.50 -12.42 21.95
N THR A 21 22.31 -13.07 20.82
CA THR A 21 22.19 -12.39 19.54
C THR A 21 20.72 -12.10 19.28
N ALA A 22 20.40 -10.85 18.99
CA ALA A 22 19.10 -10.43 18.50
C ALA A 22 19.16 -10.16 17.00
N PHE A 23 18.06 -10.41 16.30
CA PHE A 23 17.98 -10.16 14.87
C PHE A 23 16.59 -9.70 14.42
N ILE A 24 16.58 -9.06 13.26
CA ILE A 24 15.38 -8.69 12.50
C ILE A 24 15.55 -9.28 11.10
N PHE A 25 14.51 -9.91 10.56
CA PHE A 25 14.48 -10.36 9.18
C PHE A 25 13.12 -10.05 8.54
N GLN A 26 13.16 -9.20 7.52
CA GLN A 26 11.97 -8.76 6.79
C GLN A 26 12.07 -9.19 5.33
N VAL A 27 10.93 -9.65 4.82
CA VAL A 27 10.70 -9.97 3.43
C VAL A 27 9.44 -9.23 3.05
N GLY A 28 9.49 -8.44 1.98
CA GLY A 28 8.33 -7.75 1.45
C GLY A 28 8.38 -7.69 -0.07
N GLU A 29 7.24 -7.78 -0.71
CA GLU A 29 7.13 -7.51 -2.14
C GLU A 29 7.38 -6.03 -2.41
N THR A 30 8.18 -5.74 -3.43
CA THR A 30 8.15 -4.41 -4.06
C THR A 30 7.03 -4.44 -5.08
N SER A 31 5.83 -4.24 -4.58
CA SER A 31 4.68 -4.07 -5.42
C SER A 31 4.37 -2.60 -5.55
N VAL A 32 4.10 -2.20 -6.79
CA VAL A 32 3.76 -0.81 -7.03
C VAL A 32 2.45 -0.61 -7.74
N ASN A 33 1.89 -1.61 -8.44
CA ASN A 33 0.56 -1.47 -9.03
C ASN A 33 -0.09 -2.82 -9.32
N VAL A 34 -1.42 -2.84 -9.25
CA VAL A 34 -2.23 -4.00 -9.64
C VAL A 34 -2.17 -4.26 -11.15
N ALA A 35 -1.67 -3.35 -12.02
CA ALA A 35 -1.57 -3.60 -13.47
C ALA A 35 -0.37 -4.48 -13.82
N ASP A 36 0.79 -4.12 -13.29
CA ASP A 36 2.07 -4.80 -13.54
C ASP A 36 2.29 -5.99 -12.60
N GLY A 37 1.64 -6.03 -11.42
CA GLY A 37 1.94 -7.01 -10.37
C GLY A 37 3.16 -6.62 -9.54
N SER A 38 3.65 -7.56 -8.74
CA SER A 38 4.87 -7.38 -7.95
C SER A 38 6.11 -7.46 -8.87
N ASN A 39 6.99 -6.46 -8.77
CA ASN A 39 8.13 -6.30 -9.69
C ASN A 39 9.46 -6.78 -9.09
N GLY A 40 9.47 -7.07 -7.80
CA GLY A 40 10.66 -7.47 -7.05
C GLY A 40 10.29 -7.88 -5.63
N ILE A 41 11.28 -8.38 -4.91
CA ILE A 41 11.17 -8.68 -3.48
C ILE A 41 12.30 -7.93 -2.78
N THR A 42 11.97 -7.14 -1.77
CA THR A 42 12.96 -6.53 -0.88
C THR A 42 13.12 -7.39 0.36
N LEU A 43 14.38 -7.67 0.68
CA LEU A 43 14.80 -8.39 1.85
C LEU A 43 15.64 -7.45 2.70
N SER A 44 15.40 -7.39 4.00
CA SER A 44 16.28 -6.68 4.91
C SER A 44 16.54 -7.50 6.16
N PHE A 45 17.76 -7.41 6.70
CA PHE A 45 18.07 -7.99 7.98
C PHE A 45 18.98 -7.09 8.80
N ALA A 46 18.91 -7.26 10.12
CA ALA A 46 19.85 -6.69 11.07
C ALA A 46 20.18 -7.73 12.16
N LEU A 47 21.43 -7.82 12.58
CA LEU A 47 21.92 -8.61 13.70
C LEU A 47 22.67 -7.70 14.67
N PHE A 48 22.46 -7.91 15.96
CA PHE A 48 23.09 -7.14 17.03
C PHE A 48 23.15 -7.93 18.34
N PRO A 49 24.13 -7.66 19.22
CA PRO A 49 24.14 -8.18 20.59
C PRO A 49 23.00 -7.57 21.40
N ASP A 50 22.41 -8.39 22.29
CA ASP A 50 21.34 -8.04 23.24
C ASP A 50 21.70 -6.90 24.23
N THR A 51 22.96 -6.45 24.24
CA THR A 51 23.41 -5.31 25.04
C THR A 51 23.12 -3.94 24.40
N LEU A 52 22.70 -3.90 23.13
CA LEU A 52 22.30 -2.65 22.48
C LEU A 52 20.92 -2.21 22.98
N ASN A 53 20.90 -1.31 23.96
CA ASN A 53 19.71 -0.53 24.32
C ASN A 53 19.32 0.33 23.12
N PHE A 54 18.36 -0.11 22.31
CA PHE A 54 17.61 0.83 21.50
C PHE A 54 16.69 1.58 22.46
N GLU A 55 16.60 2.90 22.33
CA GLU A 55 15.66 3.66 23.16
C GLU A 55 14.23 3.12 22.93
N GLU A 56 13.48 2.99 24.02
CA GLU A 56 12.15 2.37 24.16
C GLU A 56 11.10 2.87 23.13
N ASN A 57 11.41 3.93 22.38
CA ASN A 57 10.53 4.53 21.39
C ASN A 57 10.72 4.02 19.94
N ASP A 58 11.77 3.24 19.64
CA ASP A 58 12.10 2.76 18.28
C ASP A 58 11.92 1.25 18.04
N ILE A 59 11.74 0.42 19.10
CA ILE A 59 11.66 -1.06 18.98
C ILE A 59 10.22 -1.60 18.90
N ASP A 60 9.22 -0.87 19.40
CA ASP A 60 7.83 -1.35 19.53
C ASP A 60 7.13 -1.75 18.20
N SER A 61 7.84 -1.69 17.08
CA SER A 61 7.34 -1.96 15.73
C SER A 61 8.21 -2.89 14.87
N LEU A 62 9.26 -3.49 15.43
CA LEU A 62 10.13 -4.44 14.75
C LEU A 62 10.00 -5.80 15.44
N ASP A 63 9.71 -6.86 14.68
CA ASP A 63 9.71 -8.24 15.17
C ASP A 63 11.17 -8.65 15.46
N VAL A 64 11.68 -8.24 16.62
CA VAL A 64 13.02 -8.61 17.10
C VAL A 64 12.95 -10.02 17.67
N GLU A 65 13.74 -10.93 17.10
CA GLU A 65 13.87 -12.31 17.55
C GLU A 65 15.21 -12.51 18.26
N PHE A 66 15.25 -13.40 19.26
CA PHE A 66 16.43 -13.65 20.09
C PHE A 66 16.92 -15.10 19.97
N VAL A 67 18.23 -15.28 19.89
CA VAL A 67 18.89 -16.59 19.84
C VAL A 67 19.82 -16.74 21.04
N ALA A 68 19.29 -17.35 22.10
CA ALA A 68 19.96 -17.45 23.40
C ALA A 68 21.30 -18.24 23.38
N SER A 69 21.47 -19.14 22.41
CA SER A 69 22.65 -20.02 22.30
C SER A 69 23.74 -19.48 21.36
N LEU A 70 23.62 -18.25 20.87
CA LEU A 70 24.51 -17.69 19.87
C LEU A 70 25.10 -16.37 20.34
N ASP A 71 26.43 -16.35 20.46
CA ASP A 71 27.22 -15.14 20.68
C ASP A 71 27.48 -14.43 19.35
N TYR A 72 27.11 -13.15 19.28
CA TYR A 72 27.27 -12.30 18.11
C TYR A 72 28.72 -12.25 17.62
N HIS A 73 29.70 -12.24 18.53
CA HIS A 73 31.12 -12.17 18.18
C HIS A 73 31.67 -13.47 17.59
N ASN A 74 30.91 -14.58 17.69
CA ASN A 74 31.24 -15.85 17.05
C ASN A 74 30.68 -15.99 15.63
N ILE A 75 29.91 -15.01 15.13
CA ILE A 75 29.39 -15.00 13.77
C ILE A 75 30.52 -14.57 12.82
N ALA A 76 30.70 -15.32 11.72
CA ALA A 76 31.65 -15.01 10.65
C ALA A 76 30.96 -14.44 9.40
N SER A 77 29.77 -14.96 9.07
CA SER A 77 28.97 -14.41 7.98
C SER A 77 27.48 -14.67 8.18
N VAL A 78 26.67 -13.80 7.57
CA VAL A 78 25.23 -13.95 7.43
C VAL A 78 24.92 -14.23 5.97
N LYS A 79 24.05 -15.21 5.71
CA LYS A 79 23.66 -15.66 4.38
C LYS A 79 22.15 -15.57 4.23
N ILE A 80 21.71 -15.20 3.04
CA ILE A 80 20.32 -15.31 2.65
C ILE A 80 20.22 -16.31 1.51
N GLU A 81 19.29 -17.25 1.67
CA GLU A 81 18.98 -18.28 0.70
C GLU A 81 17.51 -18.15 0.27
N GLN A 82 17.21 -18.50 -0.97
CA GLN A 82 15.90 -18.41 -1.59
C GLN A 82 15.52 -19.77 -2.18
N ALA A 83 14.25 -20.15 -2.04
CA ALA A 83 13.65 -21.24 -2.79
C ALA A 83 12.29 -20.79 -3.32
N MET A 84 11.97 -21.18 -4.56
CA MET A 84 10.60 -21.10 -5.07
C MET A 84 9.82 -22.29 -4.52
N LEU A 85 8.63 -22.06 -3.99
CA LEU A 85 7.78 -23.11 -3.46
C LEU A 85 6.96 -23.77 -4.57
N SER A 86 6.66 -25.05 -4.38
CA SER A 86 5.67 -25.80 -5.15
C SER A 86 4.86 -26.68 -4.20
N ALA A 87 3.64 -27.06 -4.57
CA ALA A 87 2.77 -27.85 -3.70
C ALA A 87 3.30 -29.29 -3.47
N SER A 88 4.13 -29.81 -4.39
CA SER A 88 4.54 -31.21 -4.42
C SER A 88 5.97 -31.49 -3.95
N ASP A 89 6.86 -30.49 -3.92
CA ASP A 89 8.29 -30.71 -3.70
C ASP A 89 8.84 -30.00 -2.45
N GLN A 90 9.90 -30.58 -1.87
CA GLN A 90 10.65 -29.93 -0.81
C GLN A 90 11.42 -28.70 -1.36
N PRO A 91 11.47 -27.57 -0.64
CA PRO A 91 12.12 -26.36 -1.14
C PRO A 91 13.62 -26.55 -1.40
N SER A 92 14.08 -26.22 -2.60
CA SER A 92 15.50 -26.24 -2.96
C SER A 92 16.11 -24.84 -2.80
N PHE A 93 16.87 -24.65 -1.73
CA PHE A 93 17.47 -23.35 -1.40
C PHE A 93 18.73 -23.06 -2.23
N GLN A 94 18.77 -21.87 -2.82
CA GLN A 94 19.93 -21.29 -3.47
C GLN A 94 20.38 -20.03 -2.74
N ARG A 95 21.69 -19.88 -2.55
CA ARG A 95 22.25 -18.69 -1.88
C ARG A 95 22.18 -17.49 -2.80
N ILE A 96 21.61 -16.40 -2.32
CA ILE A 96 21.45 -15.15 -3.07
C ILE A 96 22.25 -13.99 -2.49
N ALA A 97 22.58 -14.03 -1.19
CA ALA A 97 23.42 -13.02 -0.56
C ALA A 97 24.31 -13.62 0.53
N SER A 98 25.46 -12.98 0.76
CA SER A 98 26.41 -13.31 1.84
C SER A 98 27.09 -12.05 2.32
N VAL A 99 27.01 -11.77 3.62
CA VAL A 99 27.58 -10.59 4.27
C VAL A 99 28.55 -11.06 5.35
N THR A 100 29.82 -10.68 5.23
CA THR A 100 30.83 -10.95 6.26
C THR A 100 30.59 -10.02 7.45
N THR A 101 30.59 -10.58 8.66
CA THR A 101 30.53 -9.78 9.88
C THR A 101 31.92 -9.25 10.21
N ASN A 102 32.02 -7.96 10.48
CA ASN A 102 33.21 -7.37 11.09
C ASN A 102 32.99 -7.31 12.61
N ASP A 103 34.04 -7.17 13.44
CA ASP A 103 33.92 -7.10 14.91
C ASP A 103 33.17 -5.85 15.43
N THR A 104 32.37 -5.19 14.58
CA THR A 104 31.41 -4.14 14.92
C THR A 104 30.19 -4.74 15.60
N ASN A 105 29.65 -4.11 16.65
CA ASN A 105 28.45 -4.55 17.40
C ASN A 105 27.14 -4.54 16.58
N PHE A 106 27.18 -4.47 15.26
CA PHE A 106 26.00 -4.39 14.42
C PHE A 106 26.34 -4.86 13.00
N THR A 107 25.46 -5.67 12.41
CA THR A 107 25.52 -6.08 10.99
C THR A 107 24.14 -5.95 10.39
N ALA A 108 24.01 -5.24 9.27
CA ALA A 108 22.75 -5.16 8.54
C ALA A 108 22.98 -5.13 7.04
N SER A 109 21.99 -5.59 6.28
CA SER A 109 21.98 -5.50 4.82
C SER A 109 20.55 -5.47 4.31
N SER A 110 20.38 -4.85 3.15
CA SER A 110 19.17 -4.94 2.35
C SER A 110 19.54 -5.52 0.98
N GLN A 111 18.70 -6.39 0.46
CA GLN A 111 18.85 -7.01 -0.86
C GLN A 111 17.55 -6.81 -1.63
N HIS A 112 17.68 -6.43 -2.90
CA HIS A 112 16.57 -6.37 -3.82
C HIS A 112 16.71 -7.53 -4.79
N ILE A 113 15.68 -8.37 -4.89
CA ILE A 113 15.65 -9.48 -5.83
C ILE A 113 14.81 -9.09 -7.02
N GLU A 114 15.49 -9.07 -8.15
CA GLU A 114 14.94 -8.80 -9.47
C GLU A 114 14.72 -10.12 -10.21
N ASN A 115 13.91 -10.12 -11.27
CA ASN A 115 13.55 -11.30 -12.05
C ASN A 115 12.77 -12.37 -11.27
N ILE A 116 11.83 -11.92 -10.43
CA ILE A 116 10.86 -12.80 -9.80
C ILE A 116 9.79 -13.25 -10.79
N LEU A 117 9.31 -14.48 -10.60
CA LEU A 117 8.24 -15.04 -11.40
C LEU A 117 6.90 -14.60 -10.79
N GLN A 118 6.10 -13.84 -11.53
CA GLN A 118 4.80 -13.41 -11.03
C GLN A 118 3.88 -14.61 -10.76
N GLY A 119 3.14 -14.53 -9.67
CA GLY A 119 2.31 -15.62 -9.15
C GLY A 119 3.07 -16.68 -8.38
N ALA A 120 4.41 -16.67 -8.34
CA ALA A 120 5.17 -17.65 -7.57
C ALA A 120 5.20 -17.30 -6.09
N THR A 121 5.12 -18.33 -5.24
CA THR A 121 5.48 -18.19 -3.82
C THR A 121 6.96 -18.50 -3.62
N TYR A 122 7.66 -17.64 -2.88
CA TYR A 122 9.04 -17.83 -2.49
C TYR A 122 9.16 -17.97 -0.97
N VAL A 123 10.14 -18.76 -0.55
CA VAL A 123 10.62 -18.81 0.83
C VAL A 123 12.07 -18.35 0.88
N PHE A 124 12.38 -17.57 1.90
CA PHE A 124 13.70 -17.04 2.20
C PHE A 124 14.15 -17.56 3.55
N ARG A 125 15.42 -17.94 3.60
CA ARG A 125 16.07 -18.50 4.76
C ARG A 125 17.24 -17.63 5.15
N LEU A 126 17.22 -17.12 6.38
CA LEU A 126 18.34 -16.41 6.99
C LEU A 126 19.20 -17.44 7.73
N THR A 127 20.45 -17.59 7.31
CA THR A 127 21.44 -18.47 7.92
C THR A 127 22.67 -17.69 8.36
N ILE A 128 23.37 -18.21 9.36
CA ILE A 128 24.69 -17.72 9.76
C ILE A 128 25.71 -18.83 9.69
N GLU A 129 26.96 -18.44 9.49
CA GLU A 129 28.12 -19.30 9.65
C GLU A 129 28.96 -18.75 10.80
N THR A 130 29.25 -19.60 11.79
CA THR A 130 30.12 -19.23 12.91
C THR A 130 31.59 -19.27 12.48
N LYS A 131 32.47 -18.60 13.23
CA LYS A 131 33.93 -18.66 13.07
C LYS A 131 34.49 -20.09 13.20
N GLN A 132 33.70 -21.03 13.72
CA GLN A 132 34.03 -22.45 13.87
C GLN A 132 33.50 -23.30 12.70
N GLY A 133 32.87 -22.69 11.69
CA GLY A 133 32.30 -23.37 10.53
C GLY A 133 30.93 -24.02 10.76
N GLN A 134 30.27 -23.74 11.90
CA GLN A 134 28.92 -24.23 12.15
C GLN A 134 27.92 -23.35 11.40
N THR A 135 26.98 -23.97 10.69
CA THR A 135 25.84 -23.26 10.09
C THR A 135 24.65 -23.31 11.04
N VAL A 136 24.01 -22.17 11.28
CA VAL A 136 22.80 -22.06 12.10
C VAL A 136 21.73 -21.36 11.27
N ILE A 137 20.55 -21.96 11.17
CA ILE A 137 19.38 -21.30 10.58
C ILE A 137 18.78 -20.38 11.64
N LEU A 138 18.48 -19.13 11.28
CA LEU A 138 17.87 -18.16 12.20
C LEU A 138 16.36 -18.08 11.97
N SER A 139 15.92 -17.98 10.72
CA SER A 139 14.51 -17.78 10.40
C SER A 139 14.19 -18.18 8.96
N ASN A 140 12.95 -18.59 8.74
CA ASN A 140 12.36 -18.73 7.41
C ASN A 140 11.20 -17.73 7.27
N ARG A 141 11.11 -17.07 6.12
CA ARG A 141 10.02 -16.13 5.78
C ARG A 141 9.55 -16.39 4.35
N SER A 142 8.26 -16.33 4.10
CA SER A 142 7.69 -16.52 2.76
C SER A 142 6.92 -15.30 2.27
N THR A 143 6.82 -15.16 0.96
CA THR A 143 6.02 -14.13 0.28
C THR A 143 5.54 -14.68 -1.07
N THR A 144 4.39 -14.22 -1.54
CA THR A 144 3.78 -14.67 -2.80
C THR A 144 3.70 -13.50 -3.75
N VAL A 145 4.47 -13.56 -4.84
CA VAL A 145 4.54 -12.48 -5.82
C VAL A 145 3.20 -12.29 -6.50
N ASP A 146 2.58 -11.14 -6.29
CA ASP A 146 1.30 -10.82 -6.92
C ASP A 146 1.38 -10.82 -8.46
N LEU A 147 0.36 -11.41 -9.08
CA LEU A 147 0.13 -11.34 -10.52
C LEU A 147 -0.37 -9.95 -10.90
N GLY A 148 0.16 -9.41 -11.99
CA GLY A 148 -0.43 -8.24 -12.64
C GLY A 148 -1.83 -8.54 -13.18
N ASN A 149 -2.75 -7.60 -12.95
CA ASN A 149 -4.05 -7.49 -13.57
C ASN A 149 -3.99 -6.51 -14.75
N ILE A 150 -3.66 -7.07 -15.90
CA ILE A 150 -3.56 -6.39 -17.19
C ILE A 150 -4.80 -5.57 -17.59
N ASP A 151 -5.98 -5.88 -17.07
CA ASP A 151 -7.19 -5.08 -17.30
C ASP A 151 -7.08 -3.66 -16.74
N MET A 152 -6.14 -3.41 -15.83
CA MET A 152 -5.89 -2.07 -15.31
C MET A 152 -5.16 -1.14 -16.27
N TYR A 153 -4.45 -1.63 -17.30
CA TYR A 153 -3.89 -0.70 -18.29
C TYR A 153 -4.97 0.08 -19.02
N CYS A 154 -6.18 -0.47 -19.07
CA CYS A 154 -7.37 0.16 -19.61
C CYS A 154 -8.10 1.09 -18.62
N ALA A 155 -7.75 1.04 -17.33
CA ALA A 155 -8.37 1.89 -16.33
C ALA A 155 -7.89 3.34 -16.50
N LYS A 156 -8.85 4.27 -16.59
CA LYS A 156 -8.54 5.71 -16.60
C LYS A 156 -7.93 6.14 -15.28
N LEU A 157 -6.95 7.04 -15.32
CA LEU A 157 -6.22 7.48 -14.13
C LEU A 157 -7.16 7.95 -12.99
N ASN A 158 -8.22 8.68 -13.31
CA ASN A 158 -9.22 9.19 -12.36
C ASN A 158 -10.26 8.15 -11.91
N ASN A 159 -10.21 6.94 -12.46
CA ASN A 159 -10.99 5.79 -12.02
C ASN A 159 -10.16 4.83 -11.17
N THR A 160 -8.94 5.25 -10.80
CA THR A 160 -8.03 4.44 -10.01
C THR A 160 -7.84 5.03 -8.62
N TYR A 161 -8.12 4.20 -7.62
CA TYR A 161 -7.56 4.41 -6.29
C TYR A 161 -6.04 4.21 -6.37
N ARG A 162 -5.23 5.01 -5.68
CA ARG A 162 -3.76 4.84 -5.67
C ARG A 162 -3.24 5.16 -4.29
N LYS A 163 -2.57 4.22 -3.61
CA LYS A 163 -1.90 4.49 -2.34
C LYS A 163 -0.89 5.62 -2.54
N ALA A 164 -1.04 6.73 -1.82
CA ALA A 164 -0.07 7.82 -1.86
C ALA A 164 0.80 7.80 -0.61
N CYS A 165 2.00 8.35 -0.72
CA CYS A 165 2.86 8.57 0.41
C CYS A 165 2.76 10.04 0.87
N HIS A 166 2.74 10.25 2.18
CA HIS A 166 2.69 11.56 2.81
C HIS A 166 4.08 11.88 3.38
N ASN A 167 4.69 12.98 2.91
CA ASN A 167 6.04 13.40 3.29
C ASN A 167 7.13 12.32 3.17
N CYS A 168 7.13 11.49 2.11
CA CYS A 168 8.10 10.38 1.91
C CYS A 168 9.55 10.79 2.01
N PHE A 169 9.82 12.05 1.70
CA PHE A 169 11.15 12.63 1.74
C PHE A 169 11.72 12.66 3.17
N GLN A 170 10.91 12.45 4.19
CA GLN A 170 11.34 12.43 5.59
C GLN A 170 12.06 11.12 5.92
N GLN A 171 13.22 11.23 6.58
CA GLN A 171 14.00 10.07 7.05
C GLN A 171 13.24 9.22 8.08
N ASP A 172 12.32 9.84 8.83
CA ASP A 172 11.42 9.16 9.77
C ASP A 172 10.23 8.46 9.09
N VAL A 173 10.02 8.68 7.79
CA VAL A 173 8.99 8.00 6.99
C VAL A 173 9.63 6.88 6.18
N ILE A 174 10.65 7.18 5.37
CA ILE A 174 11.45 6.18 4.66
C ILE A 174 12.92 6.35 5.08
N PRO A 175 13.45 5.44 5.91
CA PRO A 175 14.84 5.50 6.36
C PRO A 175 15.85 5.36 5.22
N MET A 176 17.06 5.91 5.41
CA MET A 176 18.14 5.82 4.42
C MET A 176 18.53 4.38 4.08
N TYR A 177 18.51 3.47 5.06
CA TYR A 177 18.81 2.05 4.83
C TYR A 177 17.73 1.33 4.01
N ALA A 178 16.54 1.91 3.90
CA ALA A 178 15.43 1.42 3.08
C ALA A 178 15.42 2.07 1.68
N GLY A 179 16.53 2.70 1.26
CA GLY A 179 16.67 3.32 -0.06
C GLY A 179 16.27 4.79 -0.14
N GLY A 180 15.90 5.43 0.97
CA GLY A 180 15.54 6.85 1.00
C GLY A 180 14.37 7.20 0.09
N LEU A 181 14.39 8.40 -0.54
CA LEU A 181 13.30 8.82 -1.41
C LEU A 181 13.12 7.89 -2.62
N LYS A 182 14.24 7.41 -3.18
CA LYS A 182 14.22 6.43 -4.27
C LYS A 182 13.46 5.16 -3.87
N GLY A 183 13.78 4.62 -2.69
CA GLY A 183 13.09 3.45 -2.12
C GLY A 183 11.60 3.68 -1.87
N ALA A 184 11.14 4.93 -1.70
CA ALA A 184 9.71 5.21 -1.60
C ALA A 184 8.93 4.78 -2.86
N LEU A 185 9.58 4.83 -4.03
CA LEU A 185 8.98 4.39 -5.29
C LEU A 185 8.75 2.88 -5.30
N ASP A 186 9.52 2.09 -4.56
CA ASP A 186 9.27 0.64 -4.48
C ASP A 186 7.96 0.30 -3.76
N TYR A 187 7.36 1.28 -3.05
CA TYR A 187 6.11 1.13 -2.30
C TYR A 187 4.93 1.91 -2.88
N THR A 188 5.19 3.00 -3.63
CA THR A 188 4.14 3.79 -4.27
C THR A 188 4.67 4.65 -5.42
N ARG A 189 3.87 4.79 -6.47
CA ARG A 189 4.10 5.76 -7.56
C ARG A 189 3.53 7.15 -7.27
N VAL A 190 3.09 7.43 -6.06
CA VAL A 190 2.46 8.71 -5.70
C VAL A 190 3.15 9.25 -4.46
N ILE A 191 4.11 10.15 -4.68
CA ILE A 191 5.01 10.67 -3.65
C ILE A 191 4.78 12.16 -3.40
N GLU A 192 5.31 12.66 -2.28
CA GLU A 192 5.20 14.08 -1.90
C GLU A 192 6.58 14.65 -1.53
N LEU A 193 6.82 15.92 -1.90
CA LEU A 193 7.99 16.72 -1.57
C LEU A 193 7.59 18.10 -1.07
N ASP A 194 7.98 18.44 0.16
CA ASP A 194 7.81 19.78 0.72
C ASP A 194 8.98 20.67 0.32
N ILE A 195 8.74 21.70 -0.50
CA ILE A 195 9.81 22.56 -1.03
C ILE A 195 9.75 23.98 -0.48
N TYR A 196 10.92 24.58 -0.28
CA TYR A 196 11.09 25.96 0.15
C TYR A 196 12.09 26.68 -0.76
N SER A 197 11.71 27.84 -1.27
CA SER A 197 12.62 28.73 -2.01
C SER A 197 13.52 29.59 -1.09
N SER A 198 13.27 29.57 0.23
CA SER A 198 14.12 30.26 1.23
C SER A 198 15.01 29.32 2.05
N LYS A 199 16.08 29.90 2.57
CA LYS A 199 16.85 29.34 3.69
C LYS A 199 16.09 29.51 5.02
N VAL A 200 16.48 28.76 6.03
CA VAL A 200 15.82 28.72 7.36
C VAL A 200 15.98 30.02 8.14
N LEU A 201 17.16 30.65 8.07
CA LEU A 201 17.49 31.89 8.80
C LEU A 201 17.17 33.16 8.01
N GLY A 202 16.26 33.05 7.03
CA GLY A 202 16.04 34.10 6.04
C GLY A 202 17.07 34.06 4.91
N GLY A 203 16.86 34.88 3.89
CA GLY A 203 17.64 34.88 2.65
C GLY A 203 17.15 33.88 1.60
N ASN A 204 17.63 34.07 0.38
CA ASN A 204 17.25 33.28 -0.78
C ASN A 204 18.19 32.08 -0.96
N ASN A 205 17.66 31.01 -1.54
CA ASN A 205 18.51 30.02 -2.18
C ASN A 205 19.12 30.59 -3.46
N ASP A 206 20.07 29.87 -4.02
CA ASP A 206 20.57 30.17 -5.36
C ASP A 206 19.43 29.93 -6.37
N ALA A 207 19.42 30.69 -7.46
CA ALA A 207 18.39 30.59 -8.49
C ALA A 207 18.26 29.15 -9.00
N GLY A 208 17.02 28.66 -9.14
CA GLY A 208 16.72 27.29 -9.56
C GLY A 208 16.98 26.21 -8.51
N ILE A 209 17.33 26.59 -7.27
CA ILE A 209 17.56 25.64 -6.16
C ILE A 209 16.49 25.82 -5.07
N TRP A 210 15.74 24.76 -4.79
CA TRP A 210 14.81 24.70 -3.67
C TRP A 210 15.32 23.75 -2.59
N ASN A 211 15.02 24.07 -1.34
CA ASN A 211 15.31 23.21 -0.20
C ASN A 211 14.13 22.25 0.07
N VAL A 212 14.40 21.08 0.63
CA VAL A 212 13.37 20.08 0.97
C VAL A 212 13.37 19.76 2.46
N ARG A 213 12.26 20.03 3.15
CA ARG A 213 12.08 19.80 4.60
C ARG A 213 10.60 19.88 5.00
N HIS A 214 10.21 19.27 6.13
CA HIS A 214 8.80 19.27 6.59
C HIS A 214 8.35 20.57 7.29
N GLY A 215 9.27 21.31 7.91
CA GLY A 215 8.91 22.49 8.70
C GLY A 215 10.08 23.44 8.90
N PRO A 216 9.90 24.54 9.66
CA PRO A 216 10.94 25.54 9.94
C PRO A 216 11.95 24.99 10.96
N LYS A 217 12.70 23.96 10.57
CA LYS A 217 13.77 23.35 11.38
C LYS A 217 15.07 24.14 11.16
N LEU A 218 16.04 24.02 12.07
CA LEU A 218 17.34 24.73 12.03
C LEU A 218 18.26 24.42 10.83
N GLN A 219 17.84 23.53 9.90
CA GLN A 219 18.63 23.06 8.76
C GLN A 219 17.87 23.30 7.46
N ASN A 220 18.58 23.81 6.44
CA ASN A 220 17.98 24.14 5.14
C ASN A 220 17.30 22.93 4.49
N ASN A 221 17.96 21.78 4.48
CA ASN A 221 17.40 20.51 4.03
C ASN A 221 17.29 19.54 5.21
N LYS A 222 16.16 18.83 5.30
CA LYS A 222 15.99 17.70 6.21
C LYS A 222 15.15 16.64 5.53
N ASN A 223 15.82 15.75 4.80
CA ASN A 223 15.19 14.74 3.95
C ASN A 223 16.11 13.53 3.75
N ASN A 224 15.60 12.51 3.06
CA ASN A 224 16.25 11.25 2.74
C ASN A 224 16.69 11.14 1.26
N CYS A 225 16.81 12.27 0.55
CA CYS A 225 17.20 12.25 -0.86
C CYS A 225 18.71 12.07 -1.03
N GLY A 226 19.15 11.31 -2.03
CA GLY A 226 20.54 10.97 -2.30
C GLY A 226 21.22 10.33 -1.09
N GLY A 227 22.16 11.04 -0.47
CA GLY A 227 22.81 10.64 0.80
C GLY A 227 22.17 11.26 2.06
N GLY A 228 20.99 11.85 1.93
CA GLY A 228 20.27 12.59 2.97
C GLY A 228 20.54 14.11 2.97
N ASN A 229 19.54 14.89 3.39
CA ASN A 229 19.58 16.35 3.53
C ASN A 229 20.01 17.09 2.25
N ARG A 230 19.48 16.68 1.10
CA ARG A 230 19.80 17.27 -0.22
C ARG A 230 18.74 18.26 -0.69
N ASN A 231 19.06 19.04 -1.71
CA ASN A 231 18.12 19.99 -2.31
C ASN A 231 17.12 19.27 -3.22
N PHE A 232 16.14 20.03 -3.73
CA PHE A 232 15.07 19.50 -4.57
C PHE A 232 15.58 18.85 -5.86
N ASN A 233 16.60 19.41 -6.50
CA ASN A 233 17.18 18.87 -7.74
C ASN A 233 17.71 17.44 -7.52
N ILE A 234 18.36 17.17 -6.38
CA ILE A 234 18.82 15.81 -6.05
C ILE A 234 17.65 14.89 -5.72
N CYS A 235 16.60 15.38 -5.04
CA CYS A 235 15.39 14.59 -4.84
C CYS A 235 14.72 14.19 -6.17
N LEU A 236 14.69 15.10 -7.16
CA LEU A 236 14.21 14.78 -8.50
C LEU A 236 15.13 13.80 -9.22
N GLN A 237 16.45 13.91 -9.02
CA GLN A 237 17.41 12.97 -9.58
C GLN A 237 17.20 11.55 -9.03
N ASP A 238 16.91 11.37 -7.74
CA ASP A 238 16.59 10.05 -7.18
C ASP A 238 15.42 9.38 -7.91
N VAL A 239 14.39 10.17 -8.26
CA VAL A 239 13.21 9.70 -9.00
C VAL A 239 13.55 9.40 -10.46
N LEU A 240 14.38 10.23 -11.08
CA LEU A 240 14.86 10.02 -12.45
C LEU A 240 15.77 8.79 -12.56
N ASP A 241 16.64 8.58 -11.58
CA ASP A 241 17.53 7.42 -11.50
C ASP A 241 16.71 6.14 -11.37
N TRP A 242 15.66 6.14 -10.55
CA TRP A 242 14.68 5.05 -10.50
C TRP A 242 14.03 4.84 -11.87
N HIS A 243 13.49 5.88 -12.51
CA HIS A 243 12.86 5.75 -13.83
C HIS A 243 13.78 5.15 -14.91
N ASN A 244 15.05 5.53 -14.91
CA ASN A 244 16.03 5.11 -15.92
C ASN A 244 16.59 3.71 -15.69
N GLU A 245 16.31 3.08 -14.55
CA GLU A 245 16.74 1.70 -14.34
C GLU A 245 16.00 0.78 -15.31
N PRO A 246 16.68 -0.13 -16.04
CA PRO A 246 16.04 -1.00 -17.03
C PRO A 246 14.86 -1.81 -16.47
N LEU A 247 14.93 -2.16 -15.18
CA LEU A 247 13.88 -2.86 -14.44
C LEU A 247 12.60 -2.04 -14.26
N HIS A 248 12.71 -0.74 -14.49
CA HIS A 248 11.67 0.24 -14.31
C HIS A 248 11.08 0.69 -15.65
N GLU A 249 11.55 0.16 -16.78
CA GLU A 249 10.94 0.36 -18.10
C GLU A 249 9.47 -0.08 -18.11
N GLY A 250 8.61 0.76 -18.69
CA GLY A 250 7.16 0.51 -18.78
C GLY A 250 6.39 0.71 -17.48
N HIS A 251 6.96 1.41 -16.49
CA HIS A 251 6.31 1.64 -15.20
C HIS A 251 5.03 2.50 -15.33
N ASP A 252 4.05 2.27 -14.45
CA ASP A 252 2.88 3.15 -14.30
C ASP A 252 3.26 4.60 -13.96
N PRO A 253 2.40 5.58 -14.29
CA PRO A 253 2.73 7.00 -14.11
C PRO A 253 3.11 7.35 -12.66
N ILE A 254 4.22 8.06 -12.51
CA ILE A 254 4.66 8.59 -11.21
C ILE A 254 4.02 9.96 -10.99
N THR A 255 3.18 10.08 -9.96
CA THR A 255 2.58 11.36 -9.54
C THR A 255 3.41 11.96 -8.40
N ILE A 256 3.92 13.16 -8.59
CA ILE A 256 4.76 13.87 -7.61
C ILE A 256 4.00 15.10 -7.13
N PHE A 257 3.51 15.03 -5.90
CA PHE A 257 2.95 16.18 -5.20
C PHE A 257 4.08 17.07 -4.69
N ILE A 258 4.09 18.33 -5.11
CA ILE A 258 5.09 19.33 -4.70
C ILE A 258 4.36 20.35 -3.81
N ASP A 259 4.59 20.28 -2.50
CA ASP A 259 3.97 21.21 -1.55
C ASP A 259 4.82 22.48 -1.40
N LEU A 260 4.28 23.59 -1.88
CA LEU A 260 4.95 24.89 -1.91
C LEU A 260 4.88 25.54 -0.51
N LYS A 261 5.96 25.42 0.26
CA LYS A 261 6.03 25.93 1.62
C LYS A 261 6.64 27.32 1.69
N GLU A 262 5.99 28.19 2.44
CA GLU A 262 6.51 29.52 2.71
C GLU A 262 7.64 29.52 3.74
N GLY A 263 8.54 30.50 3.61
CA GLY A 263 9.60 30.77 4.59
C GLY A 263 9.05 31.31 5.92
N GLN A 264 9.92 31.97 6.69
CA GLN A 264 9.49 32.56 7.96
C GLN A 264 8.41 33.64 7.75
N PRO A 265 7.46 33.79 8.71
CA PRO A 265 6.47 34.86 8.67
C PRO A 265 7.11 36.24 8.46
N GLY A 266 6.62 37.00 7.48
CA GLY A 266 7.15 38.32 7.12
C GLY A 266 8.32 38.32 6.12
N GLY A 267 8.75 37.14 5.63
CA GLY A 267 9.67 37.02 4.51
C GLY A 267 9.01 37.30 3.14
N GLN A 268 9.81 37.34 2.07
CA GLN A 268 9.28 37.31 0.70
C GLN A 268 8.48 36.01 0.46
N GLY A 269 7.48 36.08 -0.43
CA GLY A 269 6.62 34.95 -0.79
C GLY A 269 7.39 33.74 -1.33
N PHE A 270 6.67 32.65 -1.62
CA PHE A 270 7.30 31.46 -2.21
C PHE A 270 7.96 31.82 -3.56
N TRP A 271 7.20 32.49 -4.43
CA TRP A 271 7.70 32.97 -5.71
C TRP A 271 8.56 34.23 -5.53
N ARG A 272 9.74 34.23 -6.14
CA ARG A 272 10.75 35.29 -6.02
C ARG A 272 11.71 35.26 -7.23
N PRO A 273 12.56 36.29 -7.45
CA PRO A 273 13.54 36.26 -8.54
C PRO A 273 14.46 35.02 -8.46
N GLY A 274 14.50 34.23 -9.53
CA GLY A 274 15.25 32.97 -9.60
C GLY A 274 14.52 31.76 -9.02
N HIS A 275 13.30 31.92 -8.53
CA HIS A 275 12.39 30.83 -8.15
C HIS A 275 10.95 31.22 -8.51
N ASN A 276 10.72 31.66 -9.74
CA ASN A 276 9.38 31.95 -10.26
C ASN A 276 8.72 30.67 -10.84
N PRO A 277 7.42 30.70 -11.23
CA PRO A 277 6.74 29.57 -11.83
C PRO A 277 7.47 28.94 -13.03
N ILE A 278 8.04 29.77 -13.91
CA ILE A 278 8.77 29.33 -15.10
C ILE A 278 10.08 28.64 -14.73
N ASP A 279 10.80 29.14 -13.71
CA ASP A 279 12.04 28.51 -13.24
C ASP A 279 11.78 27.08 -12.72
N LEU A 280 10.65 26.88 -12.02
CA LEU A 280 10.24 25.55 -11.54
C LEU A 280 9.92 24.62 -12.72
N ASP A 281 9.12 25.09 -13.69
CA ASP A 281 8.77 24.31 -14.88
C ASP A 281 10.01 23.94 -15.69
N GLN A 282 10.95 24.87 -15.86
CA GLN A 282 12.23 24.62 -16.54
C GLN A 282 13.07 23.57 -15.82
N LEU A 283 13.12 23.61 -14.48
CA LEU A 283 13.80 22.58 -13.70
C LEU A 283 13.18 21.20 -14.01
N LEU A 284 11.86 21.06 -13.91
CA LEU A 284 11.16 19.79 -14.16
C LEU A 284 11.41 19.28 -15.59
N ILE A 285 11.30 20.15 -16.60
CA ILE A 285 11.60 19.80 -18.00
C ILE A 285 13.05 19.36 -18.16
N SER A 286 13.99 20.09 -17.56
CA SER A 286 15.42 19.81 -17.70
C SER A 286 15.83 18.48 -17.06
N THR A 287 15.14 18.08 -15.98
CA THR A 287 15.40 16.81 -15.29
C THR A 287 14.77 15.64 -16.02
N PHE A 288 13.46 15.68 -16.29
CA PHE A 288 12.74 14.49 -16.78
C PHE A 288 12.60 14.44 -18.31
N GLY A 289 12.82 15.55 -19.00
CA GLY A 289 12.53 15.70 -20.42
C GLY A 289 11.04 15.88 -20.69
N ALA A 290 10.67 16.90 -21.48
CA ALA A 290 9.26 17.25 -21.74
C ALA A 290 8.43 16.07 -22.27
N ALA A 291 9.04 15.17 -23.05
CA ALA A 291 8.35 14.00 -23.61
C ALA A 291 7.89 12.99 -22.54
N ASN A 292 8.53 12.95 -21.37
CA ASN A 292 8.19 12.04 -20.29
C ASN A 292 7.19 12.65 -19.29
N ILE A 293 6.78 13.91 -19.47
CA ILE A 293 5.87 14.59 -18.56
C ILE A 293 4.48 14.65 -19.19
N TYR A 294 3.46 14.24 -18.45
CA TYR A 294 2.07 14.44 -18.83
C TYR A 294 1.55 15.73 -18.19
N THR A 295 1.24 16.73 -19.03
CA THR A 295 0.98 18.11 -18.60
C THR A 295 -0.51 18.47 -18.61
N PRO A 296 -0.90 19.58 -17.94
CA PRO A 296 -2.19 20.22 -18.14
C PRO A 296 -2.57 20.42 -19.60
N LYS A 297 -1.62 20.81 -20.47
CA LYS A 297 -1.88 21.01 -21.89
C LYS A 297 -2.25 19.71 -22.61
N ASP A 298 -1.55 18.62 -22.29
CA ASP A 298 -1.84 17.30 -22.87
C ASP A 298 -3.24 16.85 -22.47
N PHE A 299 -3.60 17.07 -21.21
CA PHE A 299 -4.95 16.81 -20.73
C PHE A 299 -5.99 17.75 -21.35
N ALA A 300 -5.73 19.05 -21.47
CA ALA A 300 -6.69 20.02 -22.02
C ALA A 300 -6.99 19.75 -23.49
N GLY A 301 -5.94 19.44 -24.25
CA GLY A 301 -6.02 19.36 -25.68
C GLY A 301 -6.41 20.66 -26.35
N SER A 302 -7.51 20.61 -27.09
CA SER A 302 -8.09 21.77 -27.77
C SER A 302 -8.99 22.60 -26.84
N GLN A 303 -9.25 22.15 -25.61
CA GLN A 303 -10.08 22.89 -24.68
C GLN A 303 -9.28 23.98 -23.95
N PRO A 304 -9.85 25.18 -23.76
CA PRO A 304 -9.25 26.21 -22.93
C PRO A 304 -9.41 25.93 -21.42
N HIS A 305 -10.15 24.88 -21.05
CA HIS A 305 -10.52 24.58 -19.67
C HIS A 305 -10.33 23.10 -19.35
N LEU A 306 -9.60 22.81 -18.27
CA LEU A 306 -9.34 21.43 -17.83
C LEU A 306 -10.59 20.77 -17.25
N GLN A 307 -11.39 21.52 -16.48
CA GLN A 307 -12.60 20.98 -15.84
C GLN A 307 -13.62 20.47 -16.85
N ALA A 308 -13.78 21.15 -17.99
CA ALA A 308 -14.66 20.67 -19.05
C ALA A 308 -14.21 19.29 -19.51
N ASN A 309 -12.91 19.11 -19.79
CA ASN A 309 -12.39 17.82 -20.23
C ASN A 309 -12.49 16.72 -19.15
N ALA A 310 -12.32 17.11 -17.88
CA ALA A 310 -12.51 16.21 -16.76
C ALA A 310 -13.97 15.76 -16.64
N ILE A 311 -14.96 16.65 -16.72
CA ILE A 311 -16.39 16.31 -16.64
C ILE A 311 -16.77 15.23 -17.66
N PHE A 312 -16.22 15.31 -18.88
CA PHE A 312 -16.39 14.28 -19.91
C PHE A 312 -15.48 13.06 -19.72
N ASN A 313 -14.86 12.88 -18.56
CA ASN A 313 -14.02 11.76 -18.17
C ASN A 313 -12.92 11.45 -19.20
N ASN A 314 -12.25 12.46 -19.76
CA ASN A 314 -11.25 12.28 -20.83
C ASN A 314 -9.82 12.05 -20.31
N TRP A 315 -9.67 11.60 -19.07
CA TRP A 315 -8.36 11.21 -18.56
C TRP A 315 -7.82 9.99 -19.33
N PRO A 316 -6.52 9.95 -19.63
CA PRO A 316 -5.89 8.80 -20.23
C PRO A 316 -5.96 7.56 -19.33
N SER A 317 -5.78 6.40 -19.93
CA SER A 317 -5.63 5.15 -19.19
C SER A 317 -4.24 5.04 -18.55
N LEU A 318 -4.09 4.15 -17.55
CA LEU A 318 -2.78 3.86 -16.96
C LEU A 318 -1.79 3.36 -18.02
N GLY A 319 -2.26 2.56 -18.98
CA GLY A 319 -1.45 2.08 -20.10
C GLY A 319 -0.93 3.21 -20.99
N ASP A 320 -1.78 4.21 -21.27
CA ASP A 320 -1.40 5.38 -22.06
C ASP A 320 -0.41 6.30 -21.34
N LEU A 321 -0.29 6.16 -20.02
CA LEU A 321 0.56 6.96 -19.14
C LEU A 321 1.82 6.22 -18.67
N LYS A 322 2.13 5.06 -19.26
CA LYS A 322 3.39 4.37 -18.97
C LYS A 322 4.60 5.28 -19.19
N ASN A 323 5.57 5.15 -18.30
CA ASN A 323 6.81 5.94 -18.29
C ASN A 323 6.58 7.46 -18.13
N LYS A 324 5.40 7.90 -17.70
CA LYS A 324 5.10 9.33 -17.51
C LYS A 324 5.27 9.79 -16.08
N PHE A 325 5.64 11.06 -15.95
CA PHE A 325 5.58 11.84 -14.71
C PHE A 325 4.39 12.79 -14.75
N ILE A 326 3.71 12.92 -13.61
CA ILE A 326 2.61 13.86 -13.40
C ILE A 326 2.97 14.71 -12.19
N PHE A 327 3.14 16.01 -12.39
CA PHE A 327 3.41 16.94 -11.29
C PHE A 327 2.14 17.60 -10.81
N VAL A 328 1.96 17.69 -9.49
CA VAL A 328 0.81 18.35 -8.87
C VAL A 328 1.29 19.32 -7.80
N LEU A 329 1.08 20.62 -8.00
CA LEU A 329 1.43 21.63 -7.00
C LEU A 329 0.34 21.73 -5.93
N THR A 330 0.74 21.69 -4.66
CA THR A 330 -0.10 22.05 -3.51
C THR A 330 0.52 23.21 -2.76
N GLY A 331 -0.23 23.82 -1.84
CA GLY A 331 0.28 24.87 -0.98
C GLY A 331 -0.77 25.93 -0.71
N LYS A 332 -0.33 27.13 -0.34
CA LYS A 332 -1.24 28.27 -0.16
C LYS A 332 -1.87 28.68 -1.49
N GLU A 333 -3.13 29.07 -1.44
CA GLU A 333 -3.93 29.48 -2.61
C GLU A 333 -3.30 30.67 -3.34
N ALA A 334 -2.61 31.58 -2.63
CA ALA A 334 -1.88 32.68 -3.25
C ALA A 334 -0.77 32.19 -4.20
N ASN A 335 0.02 31.20 -3.78
CA ASN A 335 1.09 30.63 -4.61
C ASN A 335 0.50 29.86 -5.80
N ILE A 336 -0.60 29.15 -5.59
CA ILE A 336 -1.31 28.42 -6.65
C ILE A 336 -1.89 29.41 -7.69
N ASN A 337 -2.52 30.49 -7.25
CA ASN A 337 -3.02 31.54 -8.15
C ASN A 337 -1.90 32.15 -8.99
N GLU A 338 -0.78 32.50 -8.36
CA GLU A 338 0.36 33.11 -9.05
C GLU A 338 0.95 32.18 -10.11
N TYR A 339 1.12 30.89 -9.79
CA TYR A 339 1.56 29.89 -10.76
C TYR A 339 0.64 29.85 -11.98
N ILE A 340 -0.67 29.63 -11.77
CA ILE A 340 -1.61 29.45 -12.88
C ILE A 340 -1.78 30.74 -13.69
N GLN A 341 -1.71 31.91 -13.06
CA GLN A 341 -1.77 33.19 -13.77
C GLN A 341 -0.57 33.41 -14.69
N GLU A 342 0.61 32.94 -14.27
CA GLU A 342 1.84 33.06 -15.04
C GLU A 342 1.88 32.06 -16.21
N VAL A 343 1.62 30.77 -15.94
CA VAL A 343 1.85 29.70 -16.93
C VAL A 343 0.59 29.24 -17.66
N GLY A 344 -0.59 29.45 -17.07
CA GLY A 344 -1.87 29.00 -17.61
C GLY A 344 -1.87 27.52 -17.97
N LEU A 345 -2.41 27.19 -19.15
CA LEU A 345 -2.41 25.82 -19.69
C LEU A 345 -1.03 25.32 -20.12
N ASN A 346 -0.06 26.20 -20.35
CA ASN A 346 1.29 25.79 -20.76
C ASN A 346 2.17 25.39 -19.57
N GLY A 347 1.65 25.47 -18.34
CA GLY A 347 2.33 24.97 -17.15
C GLY A 347 2.63 23.49 -17.25
N ILE A 348 3.73 23.07 -16.62
CA ILE A 348 4.16 21.67 -16.59
C ILE A 348 3.45 20.87 -15.50
N ALA A 349 3.00 21.54 -14.43
CA ALA A 349 2.33 20.89 -13.31
C ALA A 349 0.83 21.20 -13.28
N PHE A 350 0.03 20.19 -12.94
CA PHE A 350 -1.32 20.41 -12.45
C PHE A 350 -1.26 21.12 -11.11
N VAL A 351 -2.38 21.71 -10.71
CA VAL A 351 -2.51 22.40 -9.44
C VAL A 351 -3.67 21.84 -8.65
N SER A 352 -3.46 21.74 -7.35
CA SER A 352 -4.44 21.23 -6.41
C SER A 352 -4.77 22.30 -5.38
N ILE A 353 -6.07 22.48 -5.13
CA ILE A 353 -6.54 23.42 -4.12
C ILE A 353 -6.76 22.70 -2.79
N THR A 354 -6.53 23.39 -1.66
CA THR A 354 -6.91 22.83 -0.37
C THR A 354 -8.41 23.03 -0.16
N ALA A 355 -9.12 21.97 0.20
CA ALA A 355 -10.51 22.06 0.59
C ALA A 355 -10.71 21.45 1.98
N THR A 356 -11.19 22.25 2.93
CA THR A 356 -11.53 21.76 4.26
C THR A 356 -13.03 21.51 4.42
N SER A 357 -13.85 22.07 3.54
CA SER A 357 -15.31 21.90 3.51
C SER A 357 -15.85 21.70 2.11
N LYS A 358 -17.09 21.17 2.04
CA LYS A 358 -17.85 21.09 0.78
C LYS A 358 -18.01 22.45 0.13
N ASN A 359 -18.27 23.49 0.93
CA ASN A 359 -18.42 24.86 0.43
C ASN A 359 -17.11 25.40 -0.19
N GLU A 360 -15.96 25.14 0.44
CA GLU A 360 -14.66 25.52 -0.13
C GLU A 360 -14.36 24.75 -1.41
N ALA A 361 -14.64 23.45 -1.44
CA ALA A 361 -14.44 22.62 -2.62
C ALA A 361 -15.33 23.05 -3.81
N GLN A 362 -16.61 23.33 -3.56
CA GLN A 362 -17.56 23.76 -4.59
C GLN A 362 -17.25 25.16 -5.12
N ASN A 363 -16.86 26.09 -4.25
CA ASN A 363 -16.63 27.47 -4.64
C ASN A 363 -15.18 27.74 -5.05
N LEU A 364 -14.26 26.80 -4.86
CA LEU A 364 -12.81 27.02 -5.03
C LEU A 364 -12.37 28.29 -4.30
N SER A 365 -12.69 28.37 -3.01
CA SER A 365 -12.42 29.54 -2.17
C SER A 365 -10.95 29.93 -2.22
N GLY A 366 -10.65 31.23 -2.33
CA GLY A 366 -9.28 31.73 -2.43
C GLY A 366 -8.65 31.64 -3.83
N ILE A 367 -9.31 31.01 -4.81
CA ILE A 367 -8.85 30.95 -6.20
C ILE A 367 -9.53 32.03 -7.05
N ASN A 368 -8.73 32.70 -7.89
CA ASN A 368 -9.21 33.70 -8.83
C ASN A 368 -10.22 33.07 -9.81
N GLY A 369 -11.38 33.72 -9.98
CA GLY A 369 -12.46 33.22 -10.84
C GLY A 369 -12.03 32.90 -12.28
N ALA A 370 -11.08 33.65 -12.83
CA ALA A 370 -10.58 33.45 -14.20
C ALA A 370 -9.82 32.12 -14.38
N VAL A 371 -9.21 31.59 -13.31
CA VAL A 371 -8.37 30.38 -13.38
C VAL A 371 -9.04 29.14 -12.78
N LYS A 372 -10.23 29.28 -12.17
CA LYS A 372 -11.02 28.16 -11.64
C LYS A 372 -11.23 27.01 -12.64
N PRO A 373 -11.49 27.25 -13.94
CA PRO A 373 -11.66 26.15 -14.91
C PRO A 373 -10.41 25.29 -15.16
N LEU A 374 -9.24 25.70 -14.63
CA LEU A 374 -7.98 24.98 -14.71
C LEU A 374 -7.72 24.06 -13.49
N ILE A 375 -8.62 24.02 -12.51
CA ILE A 375 -8.45 23.19 -11.30
C ILE A 375 -9.06 21.81 -11.52
N THR A 376 -8.23 20.76 -11.48
CA THR A 376 -8.67 19.36 -11.60
C THR A 376 -8.29 18.46 -10.43
N TYR A 377 -7.53 18.99 -9.47
CA TYR A 377 -7.12 18.29 -8.26
C TYR A 377 -7.62 19.02 -7.01
N TYR A 378 -8.02 18.23 -6.02
CA TYR A 378 -8.36 18.67 -4.68
C TYR A 378 -7.47 18.00 -3.65
N ASN A 379 -6.95 18.79 -2.71
CA ASN A 379 -6.24 18.35 -1.51
C ASN A 379 -7.18 18.52 -0.32
N ILE A 380 -7.93 17.46 -0.01
CA ILE A 380 -9.00 17.50 0.97
C ILE A 380 -8.44 17.24 2.37
N ARG A 381 -8.71 18.20 3.27
CA ARG A 381 -8.29 18.18 4.68
C ARG A 381 -9.53 18.28 5.58
N GLY A 382 -9.42 17.86 6.84
CA GLY A 382 -10.52 18.00 7.81
C GLY A 382 -10.58 19.42 8.38
N GLN A 383 -11.79 19.94 8.65
CA GLN A 383 -11.99 21.30 9.20
C GLN A 383 -11.37 21.53 10.58
N ASN A 384 -11.14 20.47 11.36
CA ASN A 384 -10.58 20.56 12.71
C ASN A 384 -9.39 19.61 12.86
N LEU A 385 -8.26 20.13 13.36
CA LEU A 385 -7.17 19.32 13.94
C LEU A 385 -7.63 19.01 15.38
N PRO A 386 -7.99 17.78 15.78
CA PRO A 386 -7.43 16.47 15.39
C PRO A 386 -8.41 15.63 14.53
N PRO A 387 -7.99 14.46 14.02
CA PRO A 387 -8.50 13.97 12.75
C PRO A 387 -9.64 12.96 12.94
N THR A 388 -10.71 13.42 13.59
CA THR A 388 -11.85 12.59 13.98
C THR A 388 -12.94 12.50 12.91
N ASN A 389 -12.86 13.28 11.84
CA ASN A 389 -13.92 13.37 10.84
C ASN A 389 -13.44 12.99 9.42
N SER A 390 -12.77 11.86 9.29
CA SER A 390 -12.44 11.25 7.99
C SER A 390 -13.68 11.08 7.09
N LEU A 391 -14.87 10.94 7.68
CA LEU A 391 -16.15 10.94 6.97
C LEU A 391 -16.41 12.26 6.22
N ASP A 392 -16.10 13.42 6.81
CA ASP A 392 -16.31 14.72 6.15
C ASP A 392 -15.41 14.87 4.92
N GLN A 393 -14.17 14.38 4.99
CA GLN A 393 -13.25 14.43 3.85
C GLN A 393 -13.72 13.52 2.69
N LEU A 394 -14.21 12.32 3.01
CA LEU A 394 -14.77 11.40 2.02
C LEU A 394 -16.04 11.98 1.38
N ASN A 395 -16.91 12.61 2.17
CA ASN A 395 -18.10 13.29 1.68
C ASN A 395 -17.75 14.42 0.70
N ILE A 396 -16.71 15.22 0.98
CA ILE A 396 -16.25 16.26 0.06
C ILE A 396 -15.77 15.65 -1.26
N ALA A 397 -15.00 14.57 -1.21
CA ALA A 397 -14.52 13.87 -2.41
C ALA A 397 -15.70 13.34 -3.24
N GLN A 398 -16.65 12.67 -2.58
CA GLN A 398 -17.83 12.08 -3.21
C GLN A 398 -18.80 13.12 -3.78
N ASP A 399 -18.95 14.28 -3.14
CA ASP A 399 -19.94 15.27 -3.55
C ASP A 399 -19.41 16.26 -4.59
N VAL A 400 -18.09 16.44 -4.69
CA VAL A 400 -17.49 17.50 -5.51
C VAL A 400 -16.54 16.95 -6.55
N ALA A 401 -15.56 16.15 -6.14
CA ALA A 401 -14.54 15.67 -7.07
C ALA A 401 -15.08 14.55 -7.96
N PHE A 402 -15.69 13.53 -7.35
CA PHE A 402 -16.14 12.34 -8.05
C PHE A 402 -17.20 12.60 -9.15
N PRO A 403 -18.30 13.36 -8.91
CA PRO A 403 -19.34 13.55 -9.93
C PRO A 403 -18.84 14.31 -11.16
N ASN A 404 -17.70 14.99 -11.02
CA ASN A 404 -17.06 15.78 -12.07
C ASN A 404 -15.77 15.11 -12.59
N ASN A 405 -15.49 13.85 -12.21
CA ASN A 405 -14.31 13.09 -12.62
C ASN A 405 -12.97 13.81 -12.33
N LEU A 406 -12.92 14.52 -11.19
CA LEU A 406 -11.74 15.25 -10.71
C LEU A 406 -10.94 14.39 -9.72
N PHE A 407 -9.68 14.76 -9.47
CA PHE A 407 -8.82 14.07 -8.50
C PHE A 407 -9.03 14.59 -7.09
N SER A 408 -8.96 13.69 -6.10
CA SER A 408 -9.14 14.01 -4.69
C SER A 408 -8.10 13.33 -3.81
N ARG A 409 -7.04 14.04 -3.45
CA ARG A 409 -6.08 13.60 -2.45
C ARG A 409 -6.71 13.81 -1.06
N VAL A 410 -6.84 12.75 -0.28
CA VAL A 410 -7.46 12.79 1.06
C VAL A 410 -6.45 12.35 2.12
N THR A 411 -6.30 13.12 3.19
CA THR A 411 -5.44 12.76 4.33
C THR A 411 -6.22 11.97 5.38
N THR A 412 -6.39 10.66 5.18
CA THR A 412 -7.15 9.84 6.14
C THR A 412 -6.30 9.45 7.35
N THR A 413 -6.86 9.63 8.55
CA THR A 413 -6.46 8.91 9.77
C THR A 413 -7.70 8.16 10.25
N GLN A 414 -7.58 6.86 10.49
CA GLN A 414 -8.52 6.05 11.30
C GLN A 414 -9.99 6.52 11.32
N VAL A 415 -10.84 5.96 10.45
CA VAL A 415 -12.29 6.08 10.66
C VAL A 415 -12.67 5.05 11.74
N LEU A 416 -13.33 5.47 12.82
CA LEU A 416 -13.92 4.55 13.77
C LEU A 416 -15.16 3.87 13.16
N PRO A 417 -15.40 2.56 13.35
CA PRO A 417 -16.41 1.79 12.61
C PRO A 417 -17.88 2.20 12.85
N ASN A 418 -18.18 3.04 13.85
CA ASN A 418 -19.51 3.07 14.47
C ASN A 418 -20.41 4.26 14.06
N SER A 419 -20.23 4.87 12.87
CA SER A 419 -21.01 6.08 12.51
C SER A 419 -21.58 6.09 11.09
N PHE A 420 -21.72 4.94 10.44
CA PHE A 420 -22.30 4.86 9.10
C PHE A 420 -23.82 4.59 9.12
N CYS A 421 -24.51 5.35 8.26
CA CYS A 421 -25.96 5.38 7.97
C CYS A 421 -26.81 6.32 8.84
N PHE A 422 -27.60 7.13 8.11
CA PHE A 422 -28.61 8.14 8.46
C PHE A 422 -28.19 9.61 8.25
N PRO A 423 -28.91 10.43 7.44
CA PRO A 423 -30.11 10.14 6.65
C PRO A 423 -30.10 10.78 5.23
N ILE A 424 -29.57 10.12 4.19
CA ILE A 424 -29.85 10.47 2.77
C ILE A 424 -29.91 9.17 1.93
N PRO A 425 -30.85 9.04 0.97
CA PRO A 425 -31.16 7.78 0.33
C PRO A 425 -30.12 7.41 -0.73
N CYS A 426 -29.50 6.25 -0.56
CA CYS A 426 -28.79 5.56 -1.63
C CYS A 426 -29.77 5.38 -2.80
N PHE A 427 -29.46 5.99 -3.95
CA PHE A 427 -30.24 5.81 -5.17
C PHE A 427 -30.27 4.32 -5.55
N GLY A 428 -31.47 3.72 -5.48
CA GLY A 428 -31.95 2.67 -6.37
C GLY A 428 -31.26 1.30 -6.33
N GLY A 429 -31.65 0.45 -5.38
CA GLY A 429 -32.23 -0.86 -5.72
C GLY A 429 -31.36 -2.04 -6.19
N ILE A 430 -30.02 -1.97 -6.26
CA ILE A 430 -29.20 -3.16 -6.66
C ILE A 430 -28.19 -3.61 -5.58
N PHE A 431 -28.00 -2.84 -4.51
CA PHE A 431 -27.06 -3.20 -3.42
C PHE A 431 -27.72 -3.34 -2.04
N SER A 432 -29.04 -3.21 -1.92
CA SER A 432 -29.76 -3.23 -0.64
C SER A 432 -29.96 -4.61 -0.01
N GLY A 433 -29.30 -5.65 -0.54
CA GLY A 433 -29.46 -7.03 -0.08
C GLY A 433 -28.30 -7.62 0.73
N LEU A 434 -27.15 -6.94 0.82
CA LEU A 434 -25.91 -7.61 1.26
C LEU A 434 -25.21 -7.06 2.50
N LEU A 435 -25.62 -5.94 3.10
CA LEU A 435 -24.91 -5.42 4.28
C LEU A 435 -25.88 -4.75 5.27
N LYS A 436 -26.06 -5.39 6.43
CA LYS A 436 -26.77 -4.79 7.58
C LYS A 436 -25.81 -3.91 8.41
N PRO A 437 -26.33 -2.91 9.14
CA PRO A 437 -25.52 -1.95 9.91
C PRO A 437 -24.63 -2.56 11.00
N ASP A 438 -24.85 -3.82 11.38
CA ASP A 438 -24.20 -4.43 12.55
C ASP A 438 -22.93 -5.23 12.18
N ASP A 439 -22.54 -5.28 10.90
CA ASP A 439 -21.45 -6.12 10.37
C ASP A 439 -20.08 -5.42 10.22
N PHE A 440 -19.86 -4.24 10.80
CA PHE A 440 -18.59 -3.51 10.61
C PHE A 440 -17.46 -4.02 11.52
N THR A 441 -16.84 -5.13 11.14
CA THR A 441 -15.48 -5.50 11.59
C THR A 441 -14.40 -4.80 10.74
N ASN A 442 -13.17 -4.69 11.27
CA ASN A 442 -12.00 -4.13 10.55
C ASN A 442 -11.77 -4.76 9.15
N ALA A 443 -12.22 -6.01 8.93
CA ALA A 443 -12.14 -6.70 7.65
C ALA A 443 -13.16 -6.18 6.61
N ASN A 444 -14.33 -5.69 7.05
CA ASN A 444 -15.32 -5.09 6.16
C ASN A 444 -14.98 -3.63 5.84
N TYR A 445 -14.42 -2.87 6.79
CA TYR A 445 -13.90 -1.51 6.55
C TYR A 445 -12.91 -1.43 5.36
N ARG A 446 -12.05 -2.44 5.23
CA ARG A 446 -11.06 -2.56 4.14
C ARG A 446 -11.67 -2.93 2.79
N LYS A 447 -12.83 -3.61 2.78
CA LYS A 447 -13.66 -3.84 1.60
C LYS A 447 -14.52 -2.62 1.24
N THR A 448 -14.80 -1.73 2.20
CA THR A 448 -15.59 -0.50 2.03
C THR A 448 -14.74 0.73 1.64
N ILE A 449 -13.42 0.61 1.39
CA ILE A 449 -12.65 1.60 0.61
C ILE A 449 -13.03 1.51 -0.89
N GLN A 450 -14.33 1.39 -1.15
CA GLN A 450 -15.00 1.51 -2.44
C GLN A 450 -15.49 2.94 -2.68
N PHE A 451 -15.13 3.90 -1.81
CA PHE A 451 -15.32 5.31 -2.09
C PHE A 451 -14.24 5.75 -3.08
N GLN A 452 -14.65 6.31 -4.23
CA GLN A 452 -13.81 6.71 -5.38
C GLN A 452 -12.90 7.91 -5.06
N VAL A 453 -12.00 7.72 -4.09
CA VAL A 453 -10.94 8.66 -3.75
C VAL A 453 -9.72 8.31 -4.56
N ASN A 454 -9.33 9.24 -5.43
CA ASN A 454 -8.13 9.11 -6.23
C ASN A 454 -6.94 9.71 -5.46
N TYR A 455 -6.03 8.87 -4.96
CA TYR A 455 -4.84 9.26 -4.17
C TYR A 455 -5.04 9.50 -2.66
N PRO A 456 -5.57 8.56 -1.84
CA PRO A 456 -5.48 8.76 -0.39
C PRO A 456 -4.04 8.75 0.10
N ALA A 457 -3.71 9.78 0.88
CA ALA A 457 -2.44 9.94 1.58
C ALA A 457 -2.66 9.58 3.05
N PRO A 458 -2.39 8.35 3.49
CA PRO A 458 -2.48 7.98 4.89
C PRO A 458 -1.52 8.83 5.70
N ARG A 459 -2.03 9.50 6.74
CA ARG A 459 -1.24 10.46 7.54
C ARG A 459 -0.15 9.80 8.38
N ASN A 460 -0.15 8.47 8.50
CA ASN A 460 0.86 7.65 9.17
C ASN A 460 0.89 6.25 8.52
N ILE A 461 1.84 5.99 7.62
CA ILE A 461 2.46 4.66 7.58
C ILE A 461 3.75 4.77 8.40
N GLY A 462 3.57 5.09 9.67
CA GLY A 462 4.65 5.21 10.63
C GLY A 462 4.53 4.09 11.64
N LYS A 463 5.54 3.21 11.62
CA LYS A 463 5.87 2.10 12.53
C LYS A 463 5.63 0.67 12.00
N ASN A 464 4.49 0.32 11.41
CA ASN A 464 4.30 -1.05 10.88
C ASN A 464 4.13 -1.07 9.35
N PHE A 465 5.26 -1.10 8.64
CA PHE A 465 5.32 -1.74 7.31
C PHE A 465 5.54 -3.26 7.43
N SER A 466 5.65 -3.80 8.65
CA SER A 466 5.58 -5.24 8.90
C SER A 466 4.15 -5.75 8.75
N HIS A 467 4.02 -6.71 7.85
CA HIS A 467 2.85 -7.53 7.60
C HIS A 467 2.14 -7.91 8.91
N TRP A 468 0.90 -7.44 9.10
CA TRP A 468 0.06 -8.02 10.16
C TRP A 468 -0.55 -9.32 9.63
N HIS A 469 0.06 -10.42 10.06
CA HIS A 469 -0.38 -11.80 9.89
C HIS A 469 -1.83 -11.99 10.35
N ASN A 470 -2.78 -11.95 9.41
CA ASN A 470 -4.04 -12.71 9.45
C ASN A 470 -4.90 -12.42 8.22
N GLY A 471 -4.45 -12.89 7.04
CA GLY A 471 -5.28 -13.29 5.90
C GLY A 471 -6.49 -12.43 5.48
N THR A 472 -6.51 -11.13 5.78
CA THR A 472 -7.67 -10.27 5.54
C THR A 472 -7.25 -8.97 4.87
N PHE A 473 -7.27 -9.06 3.53
CA PHE A 473 -7.21 -8.01 2.53
C PHE A 473 -7.36 -6.58 3.08
N PHE A 474 -6.22 -5.92 3.30
CA PHE A 474 -6.08 -4.65 2.58
C PHE A 474 -5.93 -5.01 1.10
N PRO A 475 -6.33 -4.18 0.12
CA PRO A 475 -5.66 -4.29 -1.17
C PRO A 475 -4.19 -3.94 -0.88
N GLU A 476 -3.38 -4.96 -0.62
CA GLU A 476 -1.97 -4.80 -0.30
C GLU A 476 -1.26 -4.01 -1.41
N ASN A 477 -1.86 -4.01 -2.61
CA ASN A 477 -1.41 -3.26 -3.77
C ASN A 477 -2.57 -2.38 -4.24
N GLY A 478 -2.53 -1.11 -3.81
CA GLY A 478 -3.68 -0.23 -3.75
C GLY A 478 -4.01 0.44 -5.08
N ILE A 479 -4.40 -0.31 -6.11
CA ILE A 479 -5.23 0.21 -7.19
C ILE A 479 -6.49 -0.63 -7.36
N PHE A 480 -7.64 0.02 -7.21
CA PHE A 480 -8.95 -0.59 -7.40
C PHE A 480 -9.62 0.06 -8.61
N TYR A 481 -10.07 -0.79 -9.54
CA TYR A 481 -10.91 -0.44 -10.68
C TYR A 481 -12.18 -1.29 -10.58
N VAL A 482 -13.35 -0.64 -10.53
CA VAL A 482 -14.62 -1.32 -10.76
C VAL A 482 -14.90 -1.18 -12.25
N PRO A 483 -14.65 -2.20 -13.10
CA PRO A 483 -15.27 -2.18 -14.41
C PRO A 483 -16.76 -2.02 -14.18
N ALA A 484 -17.38 -1.10 -14.89
CA ALA A 484 -18.82 -0.97 -14.83
C ALA A 484 -19.42 -2.36 -15.11
N ILE A 485 -20.02 -2.89 -14.04
CA ILE A 485 -21.01 -3.96 -13.97
C ILE A 485 -20.49 -5.39 -13.65
N ALA A 486 -21.10 -5.95 -12.60
CA ALA A 486 -21.00 -7.33 -12.15
C ALA A 486 -21.35 -8.33 -13.27
N PRO A 487 -20.82 -9.57 -13.23
CA PRO A 487 -21.05 -10.60 -14.27
C PRO A 487 -22.52 -10.96 -14.56
N ASN A 488 -23.47 -10.41 -13.78
CA ASN A 488 -24.88 -10.84 -13.78
C ASN A 488 -25.89 -9.69 -13.99
N SER A 489 -25.48 -8.46 -14.29
CA SER A 489 -26.39 -7.35 -14.60
C SER A 489 -26.01 -6.70 -15.93
N SER A 490 -26.99 -6.48 -16.83
CA SER A 490 -26.93 -5.86 -18.16
C SER A 490 -25.65 -5.99 -19.01
N PRO A 491 -25.69 -6.61 -20.21
CA PRO A 491 -24.48 -6.93 -20.99
C PRO A 491 -23.78 -5.71 -21.61
N THR A 492 -24.33 -4.50 -21.56
CA THR A 492 -23.81 -3.34 -22.32
C THR A 492 -23.49 -2.16 -21.42
N VAL A 493 -22.24 -1.68 -21.49
CA VAL A 493 -21.83 -0.41 -20.88
C VAL A 493 -22.08 0.69 -21.90
N HIS A 494 -22.95 1.63 -21.56
CA HIS A 494 -23.09 2.87 -22.32
C HIS A 494 -21.93 3.80 -21.98
N LEU A 495 -21.21 4.28 -22.99
CA LEU A 495 -20.17 5.29 -22.74
C LEU A 495 -20.85 6.58 -22.28
N PHE A 496 -20.47 7.06 -21.10
CA PHE A 496 -20.93 8.35 -20.56
C PHE A 496 -20.22 9.55 -21.20
N ASN A 497 -19.25 9.30 -22.09
CA ASN A 497 -18.46 10.33 -22.77
C ASN A 497 -19.04 10.57 -24.16
N ASN A 498 -19.87 11.59 -24.32
CA ASN A 498 -20.38 12.00 -25.64
C ASN A 498 -19.44 12.97 -26.38
N HIS A 499 -18.32 13.38 -25.79
CA HIS A 499 -17.38 14.30 -26.45
C HIS A 499 -15.94 14.05 -26.03
N ILE A 500 -15.08 13.77 -27.02
CA ILE A 500 -13.63 13.63 -26.86
C ILE A 500 -12.97 14.83 -27.50
N PHE A 501 -12.29 15.60 -26.67
CA PHE A 501 -11.49 16.73 -27.09
C PHE A 501 -10.02 16.31 -27.10
N SER A 502 -9.23 16.72 -28.10
CA SER A 502 -7.81 17.12 -27.98
C SER A 502 -6.93 16.81 -29.19
N SER A 503 -5.88 17.61 -29.36
CA SER A 503 -4.76 17.41 -30.29
C SER A 503 -3.60 16.52 -29.81
N ASN A 504 -3.67 15.91 -28.61
CA ASN A 504 -2.62 15.08 -27.99
C ASN A 504 -3.16 13.97 -27.06
N ALA A 505 -4.48 13.82 -26.90
CA ALA A 505 -5.00 12.88 -25.91
C ALA A 505 -5.03 11.47 -26.49
N ASN A 506 -4.16 10.60 -25.98
CA ASN A 506 -4.38 9.15 -26.00
C ASN A 506 -5.51 8.86 -25.01
N VAL A 507 -6.75 8.86 -25.49
CA VAL A 507 -7.90 8.52 -24.66
C VAL A 507 -8.29 7.09 -24.98
N THR A 508 -8.04 6.18 -24.04
CA THR A 508 -8.56 4.82 -24.12
C THR A 508 -9.85 4.69 -23.34
N GLN A 509 -10.90 4.21 -24.01
CA GLN A 509 -12.13 3.74 -23.41
C GLN A 509 -12.22 2.24 -23.58
N ALA A 510 -12.34 1.54 -22.45
CA ALA A 510 -12.23 0.10 -22.43
C ALA A 510 -13.23 -0.55 -21.47
N THR A 511 -13.71 -1.73 -21.84
CA THR A 511 -14.59 -2.57 -21.03
C THR A 511 -14.39 -4.04 -21.37
N ILE A 512 -14.64 -4.93 -20.40
CA ILE A 512 -14.53 -6.39 -20.59
C ILE A 512 -15.69 -6.98 -21.42
N ASN A 513 -16.79 -6.24 -21.58
CA ASN A 513 -18.01 -6.74 -22.24
C ASN A 513 -18.30 -5.96 -23.53
N ASN A 514 -19.39 -5.19 -23.56
CA ASN A 514 -19.82 -4.46 -24.75
C ASN A 514 -19.75 -2.95 -24.52
N ILE A 515 -19.35 -2.22 -25.56
CA ILE A 515 -19.50 -0.77 -25.66
C ILE A 515 -20.72 -0.47 -26.52
N ALA A 516 -21.59 0.43 -26.06
CA ALA A 516 -22.51 1.14 -26.93
C ALA A 516 -22.33 2.64 -26.77
N THR A 517 -22.16 3.36 -27.87
CA THR A 517 -21.94 4.80 -27.85
C THR A 517 -22.74 5.51 -28.93
N GLY A 518 -23.46 6.55 -28.51
CA GLY A 518 -24.19 7.46 -29.39
C GLY A 518 -23.85 8.89 -29.00
N GLN A 519 -24.06 9.83 -29.93
CA GLN A 519 -23.72 11.25 -29.74
C GLN A 519 -22.23 11.51 -29.46
N LEU A 520 -21.33 10.59 -29.77
CA LEU A 520 -19.89 10.74 -29.55
C LEU A 520 -19.25 11.63 -30.61
N ILE A 521 -18.67 12.75 -30.22
CA ILE A 521 -17.85 13.57 -31.12
C ILE A 521 -16.37 13.36 -30.81
N VAL A 522 -15.57 12.93 -31.79
CA VAL A 522 -14.11 12.87 -31.69
C VAL A 522 -13.52 14.03 -32.50
N GLU A 523 -12.85 14.97 -31.82
CA GLU A 523 -12.27 16.15 -32.46
C GLU A 523 -11.01 15.82 -33.30
N PRO A 524 -10.64 16.69 -34.27
CA PRO A 524 -9.39 16.54 -35.00
C PRO A 524 -8.16 16.50 -34.08
N SER A 525 -7.12 15.80 -34.54
CA SER A 525 -5.85 15.58 -33.84
C SER A 525 -5.95 14.74 -32.55
N THR A 526 -7.08 14.09 -32.29
CA THR A 526 -7.24 13.14 -31.16
C THR A 526 -6.74 11.75 -31.53
N HIS A 527 -6.00 11.09 -30.63
CA HIS A 527 -5.74 9.65 -30.71
C HIS A 527 -6.70 8.90 -29.77
N TYR A 528 -7.79 8.39 -30.30
CA TYR A 528 -8.86 7.81 -29.49
C TYR A 528 -8.94 6.30 -29.70
N ARG A 529 -8.96 5.55 -28.59
CA ARG A 529 -9.06 4.10 -28.62
C ARG A 529 -10.34 3.61 -27.94
N MET A 530 -11.08 2.73 -28.61
CA MET A 530 -12.17 1.95 -28.04
C MET A 530 -11.80 0.46 -28.01
N ILE A 531 -11.89 -0.16 -26.84
CA ILE A 531 -11.59 -1.57 -26.62
C ILE A 531 -12.77 -2.23 -25.92
N ALA A 532 -13.32 -3.29 -26.50
CA ALA A 532 -14.38 -4.07 -25.84
C ALA A 532 -14.14 -5.56 -26.00
N GLY A 533 -14.40 -6.36 -24.96
CA GLY A 533 -14.19 -7.81 -25.04
C GLY A 533 -15.11 -8.54 -26.03
N ASN A 534 -16.34 -8.04 -26.23
CA ASN A 534 -17.38 -8.75 -26.99
C ASN A 534 -17.86 -7.98 -28.23
N SER A 535 -18.36 -6.75 -28.06
CA SER A 535 -18.86 -5.93 -29.18
C SER A 535 -18.75 -4.42 -28.94
N ILE A 536 -18.73 -3.65 -30.03
CA ILE A 536 -18.80 -2.19 -30.04
C ILE A 536 -19.94 -1.77 -30.97
N ASP A 537 -20.95 -1.10 -30.42
CA ASP A 537 -22.11 -0.55 -31.15
C ASP A 537 -21.99 0.98 -31.25
N LEU A 538 -21.74 1.47 -32.48
CA LEU A 538 -21.69 2.89 -32.81
C LEU A 538 -23.08 3.36 -33.26
N GLN A 539 -23.81 3.99 -32.34
CA GLN A 539 -25.18 4.44 -32.52
C GLN A 539 -25.26 5.82 -33.20
N PRO A 540 -26.43 6.24 -33.71
CA PRO A 540 -26.59 7.55 -34.35
C PRO A 540 -26.04 8.73 -33.52
N GLY A 541 -25.34 9.64 -34.19
CA GLY A 541 -24.69 10.80 -33.59
C GLY A 541 -23.22 10.60 -33.22
N VAL A 542 -22.62 9.44 -33.52
CA VAL A 542 -21.16 9.31 -33.54
C VAL A 542 -20.60 10.11 -34.73
N ASP A 543 -19.74 11.08 -34.46
CA ASP A 543 -19.07 11.97 -35.40
C ASP A 543 -17.56 11.93 -35.17
N ILE A 544 -16.84 11.22 -36.04
CA ILE A 544 -15.38 11.14 -36.03
C ILE A 544 -14.86 12.16 -37.03
N LYS A 545 -14.36 13.30 -36.53
CA LYS A 545 -13.97 14.42 -37.39
C LYS A 545 -12.66 14.13 -38.12
N GLN A 546 -12.56 14.64 -39.34
CA GLN A 546 -11.35 14.52 -40.16
C GLN A 546 -10.12 15.04 -39.41
N GLY A 547 -9.02 14.27 -39.44
CA GLY A 547 -7.77 14.58 -38.75
C GLY A 547 -7.66 13.95 -37.37
N SER A 548 -8.68 13.23 -36.89
CA SER A 548 -8.55 12.30 -35.75
C SER A 548 -7.89 10.99 -36.17
N ASP A 549 -7.23 10.33 -35.21
CA ASP A 549 -6.70 8.99 -35.28
C ASP A 549 -7.51 8.11 -34.33
N VAL A 550 -8.28 7.16 -34.86
CA VAL A 550 -9.23 6.37 -34.07
C VAL A 550 -8.98 4.87 -34.25
N ASP A 551 -8.72 4.19 -33.15
CA ASP A 551 -8.49 2.75 -33.06
C ASP A 551 -9.69 2.09 -32.34
N ILE A 552 -10.42 1.23 -33.04
CA ILE A 552 -11.60 0.53 -32.49
C ILE A 552 -11.36 -0.96 -32.66
N ARG A 553 -11.34 -1.71 -31.55
CA ARG A 553 -11.12 -3.15 -31.59
C ARG A 553 -11.93 -3.94 -30.58
N ILE A 554 -12.29 -5.15 -31.01
CA ILE A 554 -12.78 -6.19 -30.11
C ILE A 554 -11.58 -6.94 -29.59
N ASP A 555 -11.25 -6.70 -28.33
CA ASP A 555 -10.04 -7.18 -27.70
C ASP A 555 -10.23 -7.16 -26.19
N ASP A 556 -9.41 -7.93 -25.50
CA ASP A 556 -9.19 -7.74 -24.08
C ASP A 556 -8.00 -6.77 -23.90
N CYS A 557 -7.81 -6.23 -22.71
CA CYS A 557 -6.74 -5.25 -22.47
C CYS A 557 -5.32 -5.85 -22.59
N ARG A 558 -5.17 -7.10 -23.06
CA ARG A 558 -3.94 -7.89 -23.08
C ARG A 558 -3.12 -7.78 -24.36
N TYR A 559 -3.71 -7.42 -25.49
CA TYR A 559 -3.02 -7.42 -26.80
C TYR A 559 -2.68 -6.05 -27.34
N THR A 560 -2.88 -5.00 -26.55
CA THR A 560 -2.18 -3.74 -26.85
C THR A 560 -0.71 -3.92 -26.51
N ASP A 561 0.20 -3.29 -27.24
CA ASP A 561 1.66 -3.29 -26.98
C ASP A 561 2.04 -2.56 -25.68
N TYR A 562 1.28 -2.77 -24.60
CA TYR A 562 1.63 -2.44 -23.22
C TYR A 562 2.48 -3.57 -22.60
N THR A 563 2.74 -4.65 -23.33
CA THR A 563 3.21 -5.97 -22.86
C THR A 563 4.70 -6.10 -22.55
N GLN A 564 5.49 -5.02 -22.56
CA GLN A 564 6.96 -5.13 -22.42
C GLN A 564 7.46 -5.78 -21.10
N ARG A 565 6.60 -5.99 -20.09
CA ARG A 565 6.96 -6.70 -18.85
C ARG A 565 6.39 -8.09 -18.65
N GLN A 566 5.52 -8.58 -19.53
CA GLN A 566 4.91 -9.88 -19.29
C GLN A 566 5.95 -10.98 -19.50
N ASN A 567 6.56 -11.42 -18.40
CA ASN A 567 7.24 -12.71 -18.36
C ASN A 567 6.15 -13.75 -18.66
N THR A 568 6.21 -14.39 -19.83
CA THR A 568 5.18 -15.34 -20.30
C THR A 568 5.09 -16.61 -19.45
N GLN A 569 6.03 -16.78 -18.53
CA GLN A 569 6.03 -17.80 -17.49
C GLN A 569 5.34 -17.24 -16.24
N LYS A 570 4.32 -17.94 -15.74
CA LYS A 570 3.68 -17.67 -14.44
C LYS A 570 4.10 -18.73 -13.44
N GLY A 571 4.30 -18.33 -12.19
CA GLY A 571 4.59 -19.24 -11.09
C GLY A 571 3.34 -19.95 -10.58
N GLU A 572 3.55 -20.96 -9.75
CA GLU A 572 2.48 -21.61 -9.00
C GLU A 572 2.10 -20.74 -7.79
N GLN A 573 0.85 -20.26 -7.77
CA GLN A 573 0.32 -19.51 -6.63
C GLN A 573 -0.22 -20.51 -5.60
N LEU A 574 0.52 -20.68 -4.51
CA LEU A 574 0.11 -21.56 -3.42
C LEU A 574 -1.00 -20.92 -2.57
N THR A 575 -1.89 -21.76 -2.08
CA THR A 575 -2.88 -21.37 -1.06
C THR A 575 -2.19 -21.12 0.28
N GLN A 576 -2.81 -20.32 1.15
CA GLN A 576 -2.28 -20.09 2.49
C GLN A 576 -2.09 -21.40 3.29
N GLU A 577 -2.96 -22.39 3.08
CA GLU A 577 -2.86 -23.70 3.73
C GLU A 577 -1.62 -24.49 3.28
N GLU A 578 -1.30 -24.45 1.99
CA GLU A 578 -0.09 -25.08 1.44
C GLU A 578 1.18 -24.38 1.94
N ILE A 579 1.16 -23.03 1.99
CA ILE A 579 2.25 -22.24 2.55
C ILE A 579 2.48 -22.59 4.03
N ASP A 580 1.41 -22.60 4.82
CA ASP A 580 1.48 -22.91 6.27
C ASP A 580 2.05 -24.32 6.50
N LYS A 581 1.67 -25.29 5.67
CA LYS A 581 2.19 -26.67 5.75
C LYS A 581 3.69 -26.74 5.46
N ILE A 582 4.16 -26.07 4.40
CA ILE A 582 5.59 -26.02 4.05
C ILE A 582 6.39 -25.29 5.13
N MET A 583 5.90 -24.12 5.57
CA MET A 583 6.54 -23.33 6.62
C MET A 583 6.62 -24.10 7.94
N HIS A 584 5.58 -24.87 8.30
CA HIS A 584 5.60 -25.75 9.45
C HIS A 584 6.72 -26.81 9.36
N GLN A 585 6.92 -27.41 8.18
CA GLN A 585 7.99 -28.38 7.97
C GLN A 585 9.38 -27.74 8.08
N LEU A 586 9.58 -26.56 7.51
CA LEU A 586 10.84 -25.81 7.62
C LEU A 586 11.14 -25.37 9.06
N SER A 587 10.12 -25.05 9.84
CA SER A 587 10.28 -24.74 11.28
C SER A 587 10.77 -25.95 12.08
N LYS A 588 10.44 -27.19 11.69
CA LYS A 588 11.00 -28.39 12.34
C LYS A 588 12.51 -28.50 12.14
N GLU A 589 13.02 -28.10 10.98
CA GLU A 589 14.47 -28.04 10.70
C GLU A 589 15.16 -26.99 11.59
N LEU A 590 14.51 -25.84 11.80
CA LEU A 590 15.04 -24.72 12.58
C LEU A 590 15.25 -25.07 14.06
N TYR A 591 14.27 -25.72 14.69
CA TYR A 591 14.29 -26.00 16.13
C TYR A 591 14.80 -27.41 16.50
N GLY A 592 15.24 -28.22 15.52
CA GLY A 592 15.79 -29.55 15.77
C GLY A 592 14.83 -30.51 16.48
N TYR A 593 13.55 -30.49 16.10
CA TYR A 593 12.49 -31.15 16.86
C TYR A 593 12.64 -32.69 16.87
N GLN A 594 13.01 -33.24 18.03
CA GLN A 594 12.59 -34.58 18.47
C GLN A 594 11.40 -34.32 19.43
N PRO A 595 10.16 -34.76 19.14
CA PRO A 595 9.01 -34.43 19.98
C PRO A 595 9.13 -35.17 21.32
N GLU A 596 9.35 -34.45 22.42
CA GLU A 596 9.00 -34.96 23.76
C GLU A 596 7.75 -34.28 24.36
N SER A 597 7.07 -33.35 23.66
CA SER A 597 5.70 -32.94 24.02
C SER A 597 4.98 -32.25 22.86
N GLU A 598 3.69 -32.60 22.69
CA GLU A 598 2.79 -32.20 21.59
C GLU A 598 2.48 -30.69 21.57
N LYS A 599 2.80 -29.98 20.46
CA LYS A 599 2.32 -28.60 20.11
C LYS A 599 2.26 -28.44 18.58
N GLU A 600 1.41 -27.63 17.93
CA GLU A 600 0.54 -26.49 18.33
C GLU A 600 -0.71 -26.44 17.40
N VAL A 601 -1.88 -26.04 17.91
CA VAL A 601 -3.08 -25.71 17.09
C VAL A 601 -2.97 -24.26 16.63
N VAL A 602 -3.25 -24.01 15.35
CA VAL A 602 -3.22 -22.68 14.75
C VAL A 602 -4.64 -22.27 14.33
N ASN A 603 -5.05 -21.02 14.58
CA ASN A 603 -6.30 -20.40 14.11
C ASN A 603 -7.62 -21.00 14.68
N LEU A 604 -7.81 -20.99 15.99
CA LEU A 604 -9.11 -21.32 16.61
C LEU A 604 -10.13 -20.19 16.41
N ALA A 605 -11.28 -20.54 15.83
CA ALA A 605 -12.45 -19.67 15.70
C ALA A 605 -13.73 -20.41 16.15
N VAL A 606 -14.60 -19.70 16.88
CA VAL A 606 -15.92 -20.19 17.30
C VAL A 606 -16.97 -19.19 16.82
N PHE A 607 -17.87 -19.62 15.92
CA PHE A 607 -18.82 -18.72 15.25
C PHE A 607 -20.18 -19.40 14.92
N PRO A 608 -21.29 -18.65 14.86
CA PRO A 608 -21.40 -17.24 15.20
C PRO A 608 -21.20 -17.02 16.71
N ASN A 609 -20.76 -15.82 17.09
CA ASN A 609 -20.66 -15.39 18.49
C ASN A 609 -20.89 -13.86 18.53
N PRO A 610 -22.05 -13.36 18.97
CA PRO A 610 -23.12 -14.10 19.66
C PRO A 610 -23.84 -15.16 18.81
N THR A 611 -24.46 -16.15 19.45
CA THR A 611 -25.19 -17.26 18.80
C THR A 611 -26.56 -17.48 19.41
N ASN A 612 -27.46 -18.10 18.66
CA ASN A 612 -28.73 -18.58 19.19
C ASN A 612 -28.63 -20.08 19.45
N ASN A 613 -28.49 -20.93 18.44
CA ASN A 613 -28.76 -22.37 18.64
C ASN A 613 -27.59 -23.29 18.29
N ILE A 614 -26.67 -22.83 17.44
CA ILE A 614 -25.59 -23.65 16.90
C ILE A 614 -24.32 -22.80 16.86
N ILE A 615 -23.21 -23.41 17.28
CA ILE A 615 -21.87 -22.86 17.09
C ILE A 615 -21.06 -23.80 16.21
N ASN A 616 -20.17 -23.22 15.41
CA ASN A 616 -19.17 -23.92 14.62
C ASN A 616 -17.81 -23.63 15.24
N ILE A 617 -17.04 -24.69 15.45
CA ILE A 617 -15.67 -24.64 15.94
C ILE A 617 -14.79 -24.97 14.75
N SER A 618 -13.90 -24.04 14.37
CA SER A 618 -12.90 -24.22 13.31
C SER A 618 -11.52 -24.03 13.90
N TYR A 619 -10.59 -24.94 13.61
CA TYR A 619 -9.21 -24.89 14.10
C TYR A 619 -8.28 -25.69 13.18
N THR A 620 -6.98 -25.45 13.20
CA THR A 620 -6.01 -26.21 12.38
C THR A 620 -5.28 -27.23 13.24
N ASN A 621 -5.31 -28.51 12.83
CA ASN A 621 -4.68 -29.61 13.55
C ASN A 621 -3.74 -30.38 12.63
N PHE A 622 -2.43 -30.26 12.86
CA PHE A 622 -1.40 -30.93 12.08
C PHE A 622 -1.01 -32.32 12.59
N LEU A 623 -1.63 -32.81 13.68
CA LEU A 623 -1.25 -34.07 14.32
C LEU A 623 -2.34 -35.14 14.25
N ILE A 624 -3.52 -34.81 13.69
CA ILE A 624 -4.70 -35.69 13.73
C ILE A 624 -5.05 -36.10 15.19
N ALA A 625 -4.65 -35.29 16.18
CA ALA A 625 -4.92 -35.57 17.59
C ALA A 625 -6.41 -35.37 17.91
N PRO A 626 -7.04 -36.25 18.72
CA PRO A 626 -8.40 -36.03 19.20
C PRO A 626 -8.50 -34.69 19.94
N SER A 627 -9.63 -34.03 19.74
CA SER A 627 -9.95 -32.75 20.37
C SER A 627 -11.16 -32.87 21.28
N THR A 628 -11.16 -32.13 22.38
CA THR A 628 -12.27 -32.04 23.32
C THR A 628 -12.64 -30.59 23.53
N PHE A 629 -13.82 -30.19 23.07
CA PHE A 629 -14.38 -28.87 23.30
C PHE A 629 -15.34 -28.89 24.48
N THR A 630 -15.11 -28.04 25.47
CA THR A 630 -15.88 -27.97 26.71
C THR A 630 -16.41 -26.56 26.91
N LEU A 631 -17.70 -26.42 27.23
CA LEU A 631 -18.36 -25.18 27.61
C LEU A 631 -18.59 -25.13 29.11
N PHE A 632 -18.38 -23.95 29.70
CA PHE A 632 -18.54 -23.64 31.10
C PHE A 632 -19.51 -22.46 31.26
N ASP A 633 -20.35 -22.50 32.29
CA ASP A 633 -21.09 -21.30 32.71
C ASP A 633 -20.19 -20.32 33.47
N ILE A 634 -20.71 -19.14 33.82
CA ILE A 634 -19.97 -18.09 34.55
C ILE A 634 -19.47 -18.52 35.94
N THR A 635 -19.97 -19.63 36.49
CA THR A 635 -19.52 -20.18 37.77
C THR A 635 -18.39 -21.21 37.60
N GLY A 636 -18.00 -21.50 36.35
CA GLY A 636 -16.99 -22.50 36.02
C GLY A 636 -17.53 -23.93 35.96
N ARG A 637 -18.85 -24.12 36.03
CA ARG A 637 -19.47 -25.45 35.90
C ARG A 637 -19.55 -25.83 34.43
N VAL A 638 -19.10 -27.05 34.10
CA VAL A 638 -19.22 -27.62 32.75
C VAL A 638 -20.70 -27.79 32.39
N VAL A 639 -21.12 -27.17 31.29
CA VAL A 639 -22.49 -27.27 30.76
C VAL A 639 -22.58 -28.12 29.51
N LYS A 640 -21.49 -28.26 28.74
CA LYS A 640 -21.45 -29.13 27.56
C LYS A 640 -20.04 -29.58 27.21
N THR A 641 -19.89 -30.78 26.66
CA THR A 641 -18.62 -31.29 26.12
C THR A 641 -18.86 -31.98 24.78
N LYS A 642 -17.94 -31.78 23.83
CA LYS A 642 -17.93 -32.42 22.52
C LYS A 642 -16.53 -32.92 22.20
N GLN A 643 -16.41 -34.21 21.93
CA GLN A 643 -15.19 -34.78 21.37
C GLN A 643 -15.26 -34.82 19.84
N TYR A 644 -14.12 -34.59 19.20
CA TYR A 644 -13.96 -34.67 17.75
C TYR A 644 -12.61 -35.27 17.40
N THR A 645 -12.63 -36.34 16.60
CA THR A 645 -11.44 -37.02 16.09
C THR A 645 -11.22 -36.62 14.63
N PRO A 646 -10.17 -35.85 14.33
CA PRO A 646 -9.87 -35.44 12.95
C PRO A 646 -9.58 -36.66 12.06
N GLN A 647 -9.90 -36.56 10.77
CA GLN A 647 -9.64 -37.62 9.78
C GLN A 647 -8.39 -37.35 8.94
N ASN A 648 -8.02 -36.07 8.79
CA ASN A 648 -6.87 -35.61 8.03
C ASN A 648 -6.15 -34.53 8.83
N GLU A 649 -4.89 -34.26 8.49
CA GLU A 649 -4.17 -33.07 8.94
C GLU A 649 -4.79 -31.79 8.33
N GLY A 650 -4.55 -30.63 8.95
CA GLY A 650 -4.99 -29.33 8.45
C GLY A 650 -6.27 -28.83 9.11
N LYS A 651 -7.09 -28.08 8.37
CA LYS A 651 -8.27 -27.42 8.92
C LYS A 651 -9.34 -28.44 9.37
N GLN A 652 -9.78 -28.30 10.61
CA GLN A 652 -10.83 -29.08 11.23
C GLN A 652 -12.04 -28.22 11.52
N GLN A 653 -13.23 -28.79 11.33
CA GLN A 653 -14.47 -28.09 11.64
C GLN A 653 -15.54 -29.06 12.15
N PHE A 654 -16.21 -28.66 13.24
CA PHE A 654 -17.41 -29.35 13.71
C PHE A 654 -18.41 -28.35 14.33
N SER A 655 -19.67 -28.75 14.36
CA SER A 655 -20.75 -27.95 14.94
C SER A 655 -21.24 -28.53 16.26
N LEU A 656 -21.71 -27.65 17.16
CA LEU A 656 -22.31 -27.98 18.44
C LEU A 656 -23.64 -27.23 18.60
N THR A 657 -24.73 -27.96 18.71
CA THR A 657 -26.05 -27.40 19.10
C THR A 657 -26.02 -27.05 20.59
N ILE A 658 -26.64 -25.95 21.00
CA ILE A 658 -26.69 -25.47 22.40
C ILE A 658 -28.08 -24.97 22.81
N ASN A 659 -29.14 -25.46 22.17
CA ASN A 659 -30.52 -25.04 22.38
C ASN A 659 -30.98 -25.14 23.85
N GLU A 660 -30.41 -26.07 24.59
CA GLU A 660 -30.74 -26.33 25.99
C GLU A 660 -30.06 -25.36 26.97
N LEU A 661 -29.14 -24.51 26.50
CA LEU A 661 -28.47 -23.52 27.33
C LEU A 661 -29.32 -22.25 27.41
N ASN A 662 -29.44 -21.71 28.63
CA ASN A 662 -30.09 -20.41 28.84
C ASN A 662 -29.29 -19.29 28.17
N GLU A 663 -29.97 -18.18 27.86
CA GLU A 663 -29.30 -16.95 27.45
C GLU A 663 -28.25 -16.50 28.47
N GLY A 664 -27.12 -16.00 27.97
CA GLY A 664 -26.02 -15.56 28.84
C GLY A 664 -24.62 -15.74 28.26
N THR A 665 -23.63 -15.47 29.10
CA THR A 665 -22.21 -15.65 28.77
C THR A 665 -21.73 -17.02 29.22
N TYR A 666 -20.99 -17.70 28.34
CA TYR A 666 -20.30 -18.95 28.60
C TYR A 666 -18.82 -18.80 28.27
N PHE A 667 -17.99 -19.64 28.86
CA PHE A 667 -16.58 -19.80 28.51
C PHE A 667 -16.37 -21.15 27.85
N TYR A 668 -15.39 -21.27 26.97
CA TYR A 668 -15.04 -22.56 26.40
C TYR A 668 -13.55 -22.85 26.54
N THR A 669 -13.24 -24.15 26.54
CA THR A 669 -11.90 -24.69 26.35
C THR A 669 -11.93 -25.69 25.20
N LEU A 670 -11.04 -25.53 24.21
CA LEU A 670 -10.70 -26.57 23.24
C LEU A 670 -9.39 -27.22 23.67
N GLN A 671 -9.44 -28.48 24.04
CA GLN A 671 -8.27 -29.30 24.29
C GLN A 671 -7.89 -30.07 23.02
N VAL A 672 -6.63 -30.04 22.62
CA VAL A 672 -6.08 -30.87 21.52
C VAL A 672 -4.76 -31.45 22.01
N GLY A 673 -4.71 -32.77 22.23
CA GLY A 673 -3.59 -33.39 22.93
C GLY A 673 -3.41 -32.80 24.33
N GLU A 674 -2.20 -32.34 24.65
CA GLU A 674 -1.87 -31.66 25.92
C GLU A 674 -2.22 -30.15 25.93
N GLN A 675 -2.59 -29.56 24.79
CA GLN A 675 -2.83 -28.12 24.67
C GLN A 675 -4.27 -27.73 24.97
N ASN A 676 -4.46 -26.56 25.58
CA ASN A 676 -5.77 -26.00 25.93
C ASN A 676 -5.91 -24.57 25.41
N TYR A 677 -6.99 -24.30 24.69
CA TYR A 677 -7.32 -22.99 24.14
C TYR A 677 -8.63 -22.49 24.70
N ASN A 678 -8.67 -21.25 25.20
CA ASN A 678 -9.82 -20.72 25.92
C ASN A 678 -10.48 -19.55 25.17
N GLY A 679 -11.78 -19.36 25.36
CA GLY A 679 -12.48 -18.19 24.86
C GLY A 679 -13.86 -17.99 25.47
N LYS A 680 -14.58 -17.00 24.95
CA LYS A 680 -15.90 -16.58 25.44
C LYS A 680 -16.96 -16.81 24.36
N LEU A 681 -18.15 -17.23 24.77
CA LEU A 681 -19.33 -17.40 23.93
C LEU A 681 -20.52 -16.62 24.53
N ILE A 682 -21.32 -15.97 23.69
CA ILE A 682 -22.55 -15.27 24.10
C ILE A 682 -23.74 -15.98 23.44
N LYS A 683 -24.66 -16.51 24.25
CA LYS A 683 -25.93 -17.14 23.82
C LYS A 683 -27.07 -16.12 23.96
N MET A 684 -27.78 -15.87 22.86
CA MET A 684 -28.99 -15.04 22.74
C MET A 684 -30.22 -15.93 22.52
N GLU A 685 -31.44 -15.38 22.58
CA GLU A 685 -32.70 -16.14 22.40
C GLU A 685 -32.69 -17.15 21.23
#